data_AF-A0A8C7LT70-F1
#
_entry.id   AF-A0A8C7LT70-F1
#
_cell.length_a   1.000
_cell.length_b   1.000
_cell.length_c   1.000
_cell.angle_alpha   90.00
_cell.angle_beta   90.00
_cell.angle_gamma   90.00
#
_symmetry.space_group_name_H-M   'P 1'
#
loop_
_entity.id
_entity.type
_entity.pdbx_description
1 polymer ?
#
loop_
_entity_poly.entity_id
_entity_poly.type
_entity_poly.pdbx_seq_one_letter_code
_entity_poly.pdbx_strand_id
1 'polypeptide(L)'
;MSKSKGPEYPSFSLETDDRTDDERAQSRQVKKPDRLVSALGLGSSGGPKAPMDSDYQDELEEAAPKIRFNLNFDKEVRCLEENKEDRDSKRFDIKRLFEAVSTGDVMKLEGLHQYLHQSMKKLSNTEYQSYGKNVLLKALLNLRNGRNNTIEYLLDISEKMGDINELVNAAYTDSYYKGQTALHIAIERRSTYFVELLIKKGANVHAKACGKFFQLNDGPSFYFGELPLSLAACTNQPEVVDFLLENDYHRVDVRESDSLGNMVLHALVVLADNTPENTDFITSMYDHILTTAARLHPKWRLEDIENNQGLTTIKLAAKTGKIGLFKHMMHREFQERETRNLSRKFTEWVYGPVHSSLYDLDSLDSYEKNSVLEIIVYSSDIPNRHEMLQIEPLNRLLEEKWDKFAARMFFLNFLVYLVYLSVFTAVAYYRKKGTVRSLHYHNMLHYSSLAGPRAINVIDQMFFFFYPKILDLKRKRPSLDTLLIDGYSEILFFLQAIFFLASSVLYCCGREEYLGFFVLCLALSWVNLLYFSRGYRHMGIYSVMIQKMILCDILRFLFVYVTFLFGFSAAVVTLLMEPELPDNNTAQPINSTDGRGRTFFLPTEDSCIKPTFRNISHTIMELFKFTIGMGDLEFTEGYQYKEVFYMLLISYIVLTYILLLNMLIALMSRTVEKMSLESTSIWKLQRAITILDLERSLPRCLRRRLRSGVDKDLGTRAGEKDRRWCFRVEEVNWNKWNTNLGIINEDPGSGDTARLSPTHSSRTLGRGIGLVCVSVRVCVGRERKTMSFWLEAFLQLLDHIILFCPNQYYSNVSTPI
;
A
#
# COMPACT_ATOMS: atom_id res chain seq x y z
N MET A 1 -25.50 -3.97 -23.63
CA MET A 1 -25.89 -5.17 -24.39
C MET A 1 -24.63 -5.91 -24.80
N SER A 2 -24.11 -6.77 -23.92
CA SER A 2 -23.01 -7.67 -24.23
C SER A 2 -23.56 -8.88 -24.98
N LYS A 3 -23.19 -9.03 -26.26
CA LYS A 3 -23.37 -10.31 -26.95
C LYS A 3 -22.46 -11.32 -26.27
N SER A 4 -23.05 -12.30 -25.59
CA SER A 4 -22.37 -13.49 -25.12
C SER A 4 -21.68 -14.15 -26.31
N LYS A 5 -20.34 -14.23 -26.29
CA LYS A 5 -19.62 -15.18 -27.14
C LYS A 5 -20.18 -16.56 -26.80
N GLY A 6 -20.74 -17.25 -27.80
CA GLY A 6 -21.20 -18.63 -27.64
C GLY A 6 -20.02 -19.54 -27.26
N PRO A 7 -20.29 -20.75 -26.75
CA PRO A 7 -19.24 -21.72 -26.48
C PRO A 7 -18.49 -22.01 -27.80
N GLU A 8 -17.19 -21.76 -27.82
CA GLU A 8 -16.31 -22.25 -28.88
C GLU A 8 -16.40 -23.79 -28.87
N TYR A 9 -17.05 -24.35 -29.88
CA TYR A 9 -16.98 -25.78 -30.15
C TYR A 9 -15.50 -26.14 -30.35
N PRO A 10 -14.98 -27.22 -29.73
CA PRO A 10 -13.60 -27.66 -29.99
C PRO A 10 -13.46 -27.92 -31.49
N SER A 11 -12.62 -27.14 -32.15
CA SER A 11 -12.32 -27.32 -33.57
C SER A 11 -11.69 -28.71 -33.75
N PHE A 12 -12.43 -29.62 -34.36
CA PHE A 12 -11.93 -30.94 -34.73
C PHE A 12 -10.80 -30.78 -35.76
N SER A 13 -9.55 -31.00 -35.35
CA SER A 13 -8.38 -31.04 -36.25
C SER A 13 -7.98 -32.50 -36.51
N LEU A 14 -8.16 -33.00 -37.73
CA LEU A 14 -7.57 -34.28 -38.14
C LEU A 14 -6.10 -34.08 -38.51
N GLU A 15 -5.21 -34.87 -37.92
CA GLU A 15 -3.76 -34.85 -38.21
C GLU A 15 -3.32 -36.16 -38.87
N THR A 16 -2.30 -36.13 -39.71
CA THR A 16 -1.71 -37.31 -40.35
C THR A 16 -0.67 -37.97 -39.45
N ASP A 17 -0.70 -39.29 -39.32
CA ASP A 17 0.31 -40.08 -38.61
C ASP A 17 1.15 -40.88 -39.61
N ASP A 18 2.46 -40.67 -39.60
CA ASP A 18 3.43 -41.40 -40.44
C ASP A 18 4.22 -42.46 -39.66
N ARG A 19 3.93 -42.66 -38.36
CA ARG A 19 4.60 -43.64 -37.50
C ARG A 19 4.24 -45.08 -37.88
N THR A 20 5.22 -45.98 -37.74
CA THR A 20 5.02 -47.44 -37.89
C THR A 20 4.28 -48.02 -36.70
N ASP A 21 3.70 -49.22 -36.84
CA ASP A 21 3.00 -49.90 -35.74
C ASP A 21 3.92 -50.18 -34.53
N ASP A 22 5.22 -50.38 -34.75
CA ASP A 22 6.23 -50.52 -33.69
C ASP A 22 6.45 -49.20 -32.92
N GLU A 23 6.51 -48.06 -33.62
CA GLU A 23 6.59 -46.74 -32.99
C GLU A 23 5.29 -46.36 -32.27
N ARG A 24 4.14 -46.78 -32.80
CA ARG A 24 2.83 -46.69 -32.11
C ARG A 24 2.81 -47.57 -30.87
N ALA A 25 3.43 -48.75 -30.89
CA ALA A 25 3.54 -49.64 -29.75
C ALA A 25 4.48 -49.09 -28.66
N GLN A 26 5.64 -48.55 -29.04
CA GLN A 26 6.57 -47.89 -28.11
C GLN A 26 5.95 -46.66 -27.46
N SER A 27 5.27 -45.80 -28.22
CA SER A 27 4.53 -44.66 -27.64
C SER A 27 3.33 -45.08 -26.79
N ARG A 28 2.75 -46.27 -27.00
CA ARG A 28 1.74 -46.86 -26.09
C ARG A 28 2.34 -47.46 -24.82
N GLN A 29 3.60 -47.89 -24.83
CA GLN A 29 4.29 -48.42 -23.64
C GLN A 29 4.75 -47.30 -22.69
N VAL A 30 5.11 -46.13 -23.22
CA VAL A 30 5.45 -44.93 -22.41
C VAL A 30 4.24 -44.40 -21.62
N LYS A 31 3.00 -44.58 -22.14
CA LYS A 31 1.70 -44.17 -21.53
C LYS A 31 1.30 -44.84 -20.20
N LYS A 32 2.20 -45.52 -19.48
CA LYS A 32 1.90 -46.04 -18.14
C LYS A 32 2.58 -45.16 -17.08
N PRO A 33 1.90 -44.12 -16.56
CA PRO A 33 2.32 -43.55 -15.29
C PRO A 33 1.97 -44.52 -14.16
N ASP A 34 2.80 -44.54 -13.11
CA ASP A 34 2.49 -45.19 -11.84
C ASP A 34 1.15 -44.67 -11.30
N ARG A 35 0.09 -45.47 -11.50
CA ARG A 35 -1.29 -45.19 -11.07
C ARG A 35 -1.41 -44.83 -9.58
N LEU A 36 -0.41 -45.14 -8.76
CA LEU A 36 -0.40 -44.83 -7.34
C LEU A 36 -0.22 -43.32 -7.05
N VAL A 37 0.60 -42.61 -7.83
CA VAL A 37 0.98 -41.21 -7.51
C VAL A 37 -0.12 -40.22 -7.90
N SER A 38 -0.85 -40.47 -9.00
CA SER A 38 -2.04 -39.68 -9.36
C SER A 38 -3.25 -39.93 -8.45
N ALA A 39 -3.35 -41.11 -7.83
CA ALA A 39 -4.46 -41.43 -6.92
C ALA A 39 -4.31 -40.84 -5.51
N LEU A 40 -3.07 -40.49 -5.11
CA LEU A 40 -2.76 -40.02 -3.76
C LEU A 40 -2.77 -38.50 -3.59
N GLY A 41 -2.99 -37.71 -4.65
CA GLY A 41 -3.10 -36.25 -4.57
C GLY A 41 -1.87 -35.53 -3.98
N LEU A 42 -0.73 -36.21 -3.86
CA LEU A 42 0.50 -35.72 -3.22
C LEU A 42 1.50 -35.10 -4.21
N GLY A 43 1.09 -34.87 -5.46
CA GLY A 43 1.88 -34.14 -6.46
C GLY A 43 1.57 -32.65 -6.40
N SER A 44 2.59 -31.82 -6.20
CA SER A 44 2.51 -30.36 -6.42
C SER A 44 1.81 -30.07 -7.75
N SER A 45 0.79 -29.22 -7.74
CA SER A 45 -0.05 -28.83 -8.90
C SER A 45 0.67 -27.96 -9.94
N GLY A 46 1.98 -28.09 -10.07
CA GLY A 46 2.78 -27.46 -11.12
C GLY A 46 3.35 -28.53 -12.04
N GLY A 47 3.06 -28.44 -13.33
CA GLY A 47 3.80 -29.20 -14.34
C GLY A 47 5.32 -28.93 -14.25
N PRO A 48 6.15 -29.78 -14.88
CA PRO A 48 7.60 -29.61 -14.87
C PRO A 48 7.98 -28.21 -15.36
N LYS A 49 8.85 -27.51 -14.61
CA LYS A 49 9.43 -26.22 -15.02
C LYS A 49 10.43 -26.46 -16.15
N ALA A 50 9.94 -26.64 -17.37
CA ALA A 50 10.81 -26.77 -18.53
C ALA A 50 11.47 -25.40 -18.84
N PRO A 51 12.80 -25.31 -19.00
CA PRO A 51 13.45 -24.07 -19.43
C PRO A 51 12.98 -23.69 -20.85
N MET A 52 12.87 -22.38 -21.14
CA MET A 52 12.41 -21.89 -22.44
C MET A 52 13.35 -22.31 -23.58
N ASP A 53 14.65 -22.36 -23.31
CA ASP A 53 15.64 -22.98 -24.17
C ASP A 53 16.67 -23.79 -23.36
N SER A 54 16.93 -25.00 -23.83
CA SER A 54 17.96 -25.91 -23.33
C SER A 54 18.77 -26.42 -24.52
N ASP A 55 20.08 -26.53 -24.34
CA ASP A 55 20.98 -27.23 -25.28
C ASP A 55 20.93 -28.75 -25.07
N TYR A 56 20.40 -29.20 -23.93
CA TYR A 56 20.23 -30.59 -23.55
C TYR A 56 18.86 -31.11 -24.02
N GLN A 57 18.82 -32.35 -24.52
CA GLN A 57 17.60 -32.98 -25.04
C GLN A 57 16.47 -32.96 -24.00
N ASP A 58 15.43 -32.17 -24.28
CA ASP A 58 14.22 -32.11 -23.47
C ASP A 58 13.54 -33.49 -23.40
N GLU A 59 13.00 -33.84 -22.22
CA GLU A 59 11.96 -34.86 -22.09
C GLU A 59 10.71 -34.34 -22.84
N LEU A 60 10.57 -34.77 -24.09
CA LEU A 60 9.43 -34.46 -24.95
C LEU A 60 8.12 -34.86 -24.24
N GLU A 61 7.15 -33.97 -24.23
CA GLU A 61 5.82 -34.21 -23.65
C GLU A 61 5.14 -35.43 -24.28
N GLU A 62 4.39 -36.18 -23.47
CA GLU A 62 3.46 -37.19 -24.00
C GLU A 62 2.33 -36.49 -24.77
N ALA A 63 2.30 -36.66 -26.09
CA ALA A 63 1.27 -36.05 -26.93
C ALA A 63 -0.15 -36.45 -26.47
N ALA A 64 -0.99 -35.44 -26.22
CA ALA A 64 -2.40 -35.64 -25.90
C ALA A 64 -3.08 -36.50 -26.99
N PRO A 65 -3.94 -37.47 -26.64
CA PRO A 65 -4.52 -38.38 -27.60
C PRO A 65 -5.46 -37.64 -28.57
N LYS A 66 -4.99 -37.40 -29.79
CA LYS A 66 -5.81 -36.94 -30.93
C LYS A 66 -6.04 -38.08 -31.92
N ILE A 67 -7.18 -38.02 -32.61
CA ILE A 67 -7.51 -38.93 -33.71
C ILE A 67 -6.64 -38.56 -34.90
N ARG A 68 -5.81 -39.50 -35.37
CA ARG A 68 -4.92 -39.32 -36.51
C ARG A 68 -5.25 -40.31 -37.62
N PHE A 69 -5.05 -39.92 -38.88
CA PHE A 69 -5.25 -40.80 -40.03
C PHE A 69 -3.92 -41.24 -40.64
N ASN A 70 -3.79 -42.54 -40.93
CA ASN A 70 -2.60 -43.12 -41.53
C ASN A 70 -2.69 -43.05 -43.05
N LEU A 71 -1.85 -42.23 -43.69
CA LEU A 71 -1.77 -42.13 -45.16
C LEU A 71 -1.15 -43.36 -45.81
N ASN A 72 -0.31 -44.10 -45.08
CA ASN A 72 0.36 -45.29 -45.60
C ASN A 72 -0.50 -46.55 -45.50
N PHE A 73 -1.73 -46.46 -45.00
CA PHE A 73 -2.63 -47.60 -44.87
C PHE A 73 -2.86 -48.32 -46.21
N ASP A 74 -3.03 -47.59 -47.33
CA ASP A 74 -3.19 -48.19 -48.66
C ASP A 74 -1.89 -48.83 -49.20
N LYS A 75 -0.71 -48.25 -48.89
CA LYS A 75 0.60 -48.82 -49.27
C LYS A 75 0.92 -50.10 -48.49
N GLU A 76 0.56 -50.12 -47.22
CA GLU A 76 0.74 -51.24 -46.29
C GLU A 76 -0.17 -52.41 -46.66
N VAL A 77 -1.42 -52.13 -47.07
CA VAL A 77 -2.35 -53.12 -47.64
C VAL A 77 -1.86 -53.69 -48.98
N ARG A 78 -1.04 -52.93 -49.74
CA ARG A 78 -0.46 -53.36 -51.03
C ARG A 78 0.92 -54.04 -50.92
N CYS A 79 1.43 -54.27 -49.71
CA CYS A 79 2.74 -54.92 -49.46
C CYS A 79 3.94 -54.25 -50.17
N LEU A 80 3.95 -52.92 -50.29
CA LEU A 80 5.09 -52.18 -50.83
C LEU A 80 6.04 -51.80 -49.68
N GLU A 81 7.15 -52.55 -49.53
CA GLU A 81 8.20 -52.25 -48.55
C GLU A 81 9.13 -51.14 -49.06
N GLU A 82 9.09 -49.95 -48.45
CA GLU A 82 10.13 -48.92 -48.60
C GLU A 82 11.31 -49.26 -47.67
N ASN A 83 12.56 -49.19 -48.18
CA ASN A 83 13.78 -49.39 -47.38
C ASN A 83 13.80 -48.42 -46.17
N LYS A 84 13.97 -48.97 -44.96
CA LYS A 84 13.94 -48.20 -43.69
C LYS A 84 14.96 -47.06 -43.67
N GLU A 85 16.19 -47.28 -44.15
CA GLU A 85 17.26 -46.27 -44.15
C GLU A 85 16.97 -45.07 -45.08
N ASP A 86 16.38 -45.32 -46.25
CA ASP A 86 15.97 -44.27 -47.20
C ASP A 86 14.77 -43.47 -46.67
N ARG A 87 13.92 -44.11 -45.86
CA ARG A 87 12.75 -43.50 -45.23
C ARG A 87 13.14 -42.58 -44.08
N ASP A 88 14.05 -43.03 -43.22
CA ASP A 88 14.58 -42.25 -42.09
C ASP A 88 15.42 -41.06 -42.56
N SER A 89 16.17 -41.21 -43.66
CA SER A 89 16.91 -40.11 -44.30
C SER A 89 15.99 -39.02 -44.88
N LYS A 90 14.78 -39.39 -45.33
CA LYS A 90 13.77 -38.47 -45.89
C LYS A 90 12.78 -37.93 -44.85
N ARG A 91 12.72 -38.52 -43.65
CA ARG A 91 11.81 -38.10 -42.58
C ARG A 91 12.37 -36.89 -41.83
N PHE A 92 11.49 -35.93 -41.56
CA PHE A 92 11.79 -34.78 -40.72
C PHE A 92 11.11 -34.96 -39.37
N ASP A 93 11.88 -35.41 -38.38
CA ASP A 93 11.45 -35.45 -36.99
C ASP A 93 11.63 -34.09 -36.31
N ILE A 94 10.86 -33.86 -35.24
CA ILE A 94 10.96 -32.63 -34.42
C ILE A 94 12.39 -32.35 -33.95
N LYS A 95 13.17 -33.40 -33.62
CA LYS A 95 14.59 -33.28 -33.20
C LYS A 95 15.47 -32.75 -34.34
N ARG A 96 15.31 -33.31 -35.55
CA ARG A 96 16.06 -32.90 -36.74
C ARG A 96 15.70 -31.47 -37.15
N LEU A 97 14.43 -31.11 -37.08
CA LEU A 97 13.94 -29.75 -37.32
C LEU A 97 14.51 -28.76 -36.30
N PHE A 98 14.46 -29.08 -35.00
CA PHE A 98 14.98 -28.21 -33.95
C PHE A 98 16.50 -28.03 -34.03
N GLU A 99 17.24 -29.06 -34.43
CA GLU A 99 18.70 -28.98 -34.65
C GLU A 99 19.05 -28.16 -35.91
N ALA A 100 18.33 -28.36 -37.02
CA ALA A 100 18.54 -27.59 -38.24
C ALA A 100 18.29 -26.08 -37.99
N VAL A 101 17.25 -25.78 -37.22
CA VAL A 101 16.86 -24.41 -36.91
C VAL A 101 17.77 -23.74 -35.87
N SER A 102 18.27 -24.48 -34.87
CA SER A 102 19.26 -23.96 -33.92
C SER A 102 20.62 -23.69 -34.57
N THR A 103 20.99 -24.49 -35.58
CA THR A 103 22.21 -24.27 -36.36
C THR A 103 22.08 -23.13 -37.37
N GLY A 104 20.85 -22.78 -37.77
CA GLY A 104 20.56 -21.69 -38.70
C GLY A 104 20.95 -22.00 -40.15
N ASP A 105 21.14 -23.29 -40.47
CA ASP A 105 21.58 -23.75 -41.79
C ASP A 105 20.38 -24.16 -42.65
N VAL A 106 20.19 -23.45 -43.76
CA VAL A 106 19.09 -23.70 -44.72
C VAL A 106 19.30 -25.01 -45.47
N MET A 107 20.55 -25.46 -45.65
CA MET A 107 20.87 -26.70 -46.39
C MET A 107 20.30 -27.94 -45.69
N LYS A 108 20.22 -27.93 -44.35
CA LYS A 108 19.63 -29.02 -43.56
C LYS A 108 18.11 -29.12 -43.71
N LEU A 109 17.45 -28.07 -44.22
CA LEU A 109 16.00 -27.98 -44.42
C LEU A 109 15.58 -28.20 -45.89
N GLU A 110 16.54 -28.43 -46.79
CA GLU A 110 16.28 -28.70 -48.19
C GLU A 110 15.46 -30.00 -48.35
N GLY A 111 14.36 -29.95 -49.09
CA GLY A 111 13.42 -31.08 -49.25
C GLY A 111 12.25 -31.13 -48.24
N LEU A 112 12.24 -30.25 -47.21
CA LEU A 112 11.17 -30.21 -46.21
C LEU A 112 9.78 -29.93 -46.83
N HIS A 113 9.70 -28.98 -47.76
CA HIS A 113 8.45 -28.66 -48.45
C HIS A 113 7.85 -29.88 -49.19
N GLN A 114 8.70 -30.64 -49.88
CA GLN A 114 8.26 -31.83 -50.63
C GLN A 114 7.76 -32.92 -49.69
N TYR A 115 8.44 -33.12 -48.56
CA TYR A 115 8.00 -34.06 -47.52
C TYR A 115 6.66 -33.64 -46.88
N LEU A 116 6.48 -32.36 -46.52
CA LEU A 116 5.23 -31.86 -45.94
C LEU A 116 4.05 -31.99 -46.92
N HIS A 117 4.28 -31.67 -48.20
CA HIS A 117 3.26 -31.83 -49.24
C HIS A 117 2.90 -33.30 -49.48
N GLN A 118 3.87 -34.22 -49.50
CA GLN A 118 3.62 -35.66 -49.67
C GLN A 118 2.90 -36.29 -48.47
N SER A 119 3.21 -35.83 -47.26
CA SER A 119 2.62 -36.32 -46.01
C SER A 119 1.34 -35.57 -45.60
N MET A 120 0.92 -34.55 -46.37
CA MET A 120 -0.17 -33.63 -46.03
C MET A 120 -0.06 -33.07 -44.60
N LYS A 121 1.17 -32.96 -44.09
CA LYS A 121 1.46 -32.45 -42.74
C LYS A 121 1.56 -30.93 -42.77
N LYS A 122 1.15 -30.31 -41.68
CA LYS A 122 1.36 -28.89 -41.42
C LYS A 122 2.44 -28.70 -40.36
N LEU A 123 3.17 -27.60 -40.43
CA LEU A 123 4.16 -27.23 -39.41
C LEU A 123 3.48 -26.86 -38.08
N SER A 124 2.19 -26.48 -38.11
CA SER A 124 1.34 -26.27 -36.93
C SER A 124 0.85 -27.55 -36.23
N ASN A 125 1.12 -28.74 -36.77
CA ASN A 125 0.66 -30.01 -36.18
C ASN A 125 1.32 -30.29 -34.81
N THR A 126 0.63 -31.07 -33.96
CA THR A 126 1.12 -31.40 -32.61
C THR A 126 2.43 -32.18 -32.61
N GLU A 127 2.75 -32.88 -33.70
CA GLU A 127 3.98 -33.66 -33.84
C GLU A 127 5.24 -32.80 -33.92
N TYR A 128 5.11 -31.54 -34.33
CA TYR A 128 6.20 -30.58 -34.45
C TYR A 128 6.21 -29.56 -33.30
N GLN A 129 5.42 -29.80 -32.26
CA GLN A 129 5.33 -28.95 -31.08
C GLN A 129 5.72 -29.70 -29.81
N SER A 130 6.50 -29.07 -28.94
CA SER A 130 6.82 -29.58 -27.59
C SER A 130 6.40 -28.54 -26.56
N TYR A 131 5.41 -28.83 -25.69
CA TYR A 131 4.81 -27.84 -24.78
C TYR A 131 4.29 -26.56 -25.48
N GLY A 132 3.88 -26.69 -26.75
CA GLY A 132 3.50 -25.56 -27.62
C GLY A 132 4.68 -24.78 -28.22
N LYS A 133 5.93 -25.19 -27.95
CA LYS A 133 7.13 -24.68 -28.63
C LYS A 133 7.15 -25.16 -30.07
N ASN A 134 6.98 -24.21 -30.97
CA ASN A 134 7.01 -24.43 -32.41
C ASN A 134 8.44 -24.28 -32.96
N VAL A 135 8.68 -24.83 -34.15
CA VAL A 135 9.94 -24.70 -34.91
C VAL A 135 10.33 -23.22 -35.06
N LEU A 136 9.36 -22.34 -35.35
CA LEU A 136 9.57 -20.89 -35.45
C LEU A 136 10.04 -20.26 -34.13
N LEU A 137 9.47 -20.69 -32.99
CA LEU A 137 9.86 -20.21 -31.66
C LEU A 137 11.31 -20.59 -31.34
N LYS A 138 11.71 -21.84 -31.63
CA LYS A 138 13.12 -22.30 -31.48
C LYS A 138 14.07 -21.51 -32.38
N ALA A 139 13.65 -21.15 -33.60
CA ALA A 139 14.42 -20.35 -34.55
C ALA A 139 14.72 -18.94 -34.01
N LEU A 140 13.70 -18.29 -33.46
CA LEU A 140 13.78 -16.94 -32.90
C LEU A 140 14.55 -16.91 -31.58
N LEU A 141 14.56 -18.01 -30.82
CA LEU A 141 15.41 -18.14 -29.64
C LEU A 141 16.90 -18.21 -30.02
N ASN A 142 17.24 -18.82 -31.16
CA ASN A 142 18.61 -19.04 -31.61
C ASN A 142 18.99 -18.13 -32.78
N LEU A 143 19.21 -16.84 -32.50
CA LEU A 143 19.68 -15.86 -33.47
C LEU A 143 21.20 -15.72 -33.43
N ARG A 144 21.85 -15.81 -34.59
CA ARG A 144 23.30 -15.54 -34.74
C ARG A 144 23.45 -14.13 -35.30
N ASN A 145 24.10 -13.23 -34.56
CA ASN A 145 24.22 -11.80 -34.92
C ASN A 145 22.86 -11.13 -35.26
N GLY A 146 21.79 -11.52 -34.56
CA GLY A 146 20.44 -10.97 -34.76
C GLY A 146 19.70 -11.46 -36.01
N ARG A 147 20.25 -12.42 -36.77
CA ARG A 147 19.61 -13.04 -37.94
C ARG A 147 19.60 -14.57 -37.87
N ASN A 148 18.61 -15.16 -38.54
CA ASN A 148 18.53 -16.59 -38.80
C ASN A 148 17.77 -16.79 -40.13
N ASN A 149 18.48 -17.21 -41.17
CA ASN A 149 17.95 -17.32 -42.53
C ASN A 149 16.88 -18.43 -42.64
N THR A 150 16.86 -19.38 -41.69
CA THR A 150 15.85 -20.44 -41.65
C THR A 150 14.44 -19.91 -41.38
N ILE A 151 14.30 -18.76 -40.71
CA ILE A 151 12.99 -18.17 -40.37
C ILE A 151 12.23 -17.78 -41.65
N GLU A 152 12.88 -17.08 -42.57
CA GLU A 152 12.27 -16.68 -43.85
C GLU A 152 11.89 -17.91 -44.68
N TYR A 153 12.77 -18.91 -44.72
CA TYR A 153 12.51 -20.16 -45.43
C TYR A 153 11.31 -20.93 -44.86
N LEU A 154 11.19 -21.00 -43.53
CA LEU A 154 10.05 -21.64 -42.86
C LEU A 154 8.73 -20.90 -43.11
N LEU A 155 8.77 -19.56 -43.14
CA LEU A 155 7.60 -18.74 -43.44
C LEU A 155 7.15 -18.91 -44.90
N ASP A 156 8.07 -18.97 -45.86
CA ASP A 156 7.76 -19.23 -47.28
C ASP A 156 7.14 -20.62 -47.49
N ILE A 157 7.67 -21.66 -46.82
CA ILE A 157 7.07 -22.99 -46.83
C ILE A 157 5.65 -22.97 -46.25
N SER A 158 5.46 -22.27 -45.12
CA SER A 158 4.14 -22.17 -44.48
C SER A 158 3.12 -21.39 -45.33
N GLU A 159 3.56 -20.37 -46.06
CA GLU A 159 2.75 -19.61 -47.01
C GLU A 159 2.28 -20.50 -48.18
N LYS A 160 3.18 -21.32 -48.75
CA LYS A 160 2.85 -22.30 -49.80
C LYS A 160 1.88 -23.37 -49.33
N MET A 161 1.95 -23.76 -48.06
CA MET A 161 1.05 -24.74 -47.44
C MET A 161 -0.27 -24.14 -46.92
N GLY A 162 -0.40 -22.81 -46.89
CA GLY A 162 -1.58 -22.10 -46.38
C GLY A 162 -1.76 -22.15 -44.86
N ASP A 163 -0.68 -22.36 -44.09
CA ASP A 163 -0.68 -22.58 -42.63
C ASP A 163 -0.13 -21.38 -41.84
N ILE A 164 0.10 -20.25 -42.50
CA ILE A 164 0.91 -19.16 -41.96
C ILE A 164 0.31 -18.51 -40.71
N ASN A 165 -1.01 -18.32 -40.68
CA ASN A 165 -1.71 -17.69 -39.56
C ASN A 165 -1.69 -18.57 -38.31
N GLU A 166 -1.80 -19.89 -38.46
CA GLU A 166 -1.72 -20.85 -37.34
C GLU A 166 -0.27 -20.97 -36.83
N LEU A 167 0.71 -20.97 -37.74
CA LEU A 167 2.12 -21.08 -37.39
C LEU A 167 2.64 -19.87 -36.61
N VAL A 168 2.36 -18.67 -37.10
CA VAL A 168 2.86 -17.40 -36.53
C VAL A 168 2.19 -17.09 -35.20
N ASN A 169 0.91 -17.44 -35.05
CA ASN A 169 0.13 -17.20 -33.83
C ASN A 169 0.14 -18.40 -32.86
N ALA A 170 0.93 -19.43 -33.15
CA ALA A 170 1.16 -20.53 -32.21
C ALA A 170 1.77 -19.98 -30.92
N ALA A 171 1.15 -20.30 -29.80
CA ALA A 171 1.55 -19.86 -28.48
C ALA A 171 1.97 -21.06 -27.61
N TYR A 172 2.84 -20.82 -26.64
CA TYR A 172 3.16 -21.82 -25.62
C TYR A 172 1.90 -22.25 -24.86
N THR A 173 1.77 -23.55 -24.64
CA THR A 173 0.63 -24.16 -23.92
C THR A 173 0.95 -24.47 -22.46
N ASP A 174 2.24 -24.55 -22.10
CA ASP A 174 2.66 -24.80 -20.73
C ASP A 174 2.14 -23.73 -19.75
N SER A 175 1.81 -24.15 -18.54
CA SER A 175 1.32 -23.31 -17.46
C SER A 175 2.27 -22.16 -17.10
N TYR A 176 3.58 -22.32 -17.29
CA TYR A 176 4.58 -21.32 -16.92
C TYR A 176 4.71 -20.20 -17.96
N TYR A 177 4.82 -20.55 -19.25
CA TYR A 177 4.98 -19.61 -20.37
C TYR A 177 3.73 -19.40 -21.23
N LYS A 178 2.56 -19.82 -20.72
CA LYS A 178 1.28 -19.79 -21.43
C LYS A 178 1.04 -18.49 -22.20
N GLY A 179 0.68 -18.62 -23.48
CA GLY A 179 0.25 -17.50 -24.32
C GLY A 179 1.39 -16.68 -24.94
N GLN A 180 2.66 -16.97 -24.65
CA GLN A 180 3.78 -16.33 -25.33
C GLN A 180 3.84 -16.78 -26.80
N THR A 181 3.98 -15.83 -27.71
CA THR A 181 4.01 -16.03 -29.18
C THR A 181 5.37 -15.69 -29.79
N ALA A 182 5.58 -16.01 -31.07
CA ALA A 182 6.78 -15.66 -31.81
C ALA A 182 7.07 -14.14 -31.80
N LEU A 183 6.02 -13.32 -31.82
CA LEU A 183 6.14 -11.86 -31.76
C LEU A 183 6.75 -11.38 -30.43
N HIS A 184 6.38 -11.98 -29.29
CA HIS A 184 6.95 -11.63 -27.99
C HIS A 184 8.47 -11.90 -27.96
N ILE A 185 8.91 -13.04 -28.48
CA ILE A 185 10.35 -13.40 -28.54
C ILE A 185 11.11 -12.47 -29.47
N ALA A 186 10.55 -12.13 -30.64
CA ALA A 186 11.20 -11.22 -31.58
C ALA A 186 11.44 -9.82 -30.96
N ILE A 187 10.47 -9.32 -30.18
CA ILE A 187 10.59 -8.07 -29.42
C ILE A 187 11.63 -8.22 -28.32
N GLU A 188 11.62 -9.29 -27.53
CA GLU A 188 12.60 -9.51 -26.46
C GLU A 188 14.04 -9.54 -27.01
N ARG A 189 14.24 -10.14 -28.19
CA ARG A 189 15.54 -10.21 -28.87
C ARG A 189 15.96 -8.90 -29.57
N ARG A 190 15.13 -7.84 -29.50
CA ARG A 190 15.39 -6.53 -30.11
C ARG A 190 15.64 -6.57 -31.63
N SER A 191 14.97 -7.49 -32.33
CA SER A 191 15.11 -7.60 -33.79
C SER A 191 13.93 -6.95 -34.50
N THR A 192 14.10 -5.66 -34.85
CA THR A 192 13.09 -4.88 -35.61
C THR A 192 12.71 -5.58 -36.91
N TYR A 193 13.68 -6.11 -37.65
CA TYR A 193 13.47 -6.85 -38.90
C TYR A 193 12.48 -8.00 -38.76
N PHE A 194 12.63 -8.87 -37.75
CA PHE A 194 11.72 -9.99 -37.55
C PHE A 194 10.35 -9.55 -37.06
N VAL A 195 10.27 -8.48 -36.27
CA VAL A 195 8.98 -7.89 -35.87
C VAL A 195 8.20 -7.41 -37.09
N GLU A 196 8.85 -6.68 -38.00
CA GLU A 196 8.22 -6.25 -39.26
C GLU A 196 7.78 -7.42 -40.12
N LEU A 197 8.64 -8.43 -40.27
CA LEU A 197 8.35 -9.61 -41.09
C LEU A 197 7.16 -10.40 -40.54
N LEU A 198 7.12 -10.64 -39.23
CA LEU A 198 6.03 -11.38 -38.58
C LEU A 198 4.70 -10.64 -38.72
N ILE A 199 4.69 -9.31 -38.57
CA ILE A 199 3.48 -8.50 -38.72
C ILE A 199 2.99 -8.49 -40.18
N LYS A 200 3.89 -8.35 -41.16
CA LYS A 200 3.56 -8.48 -42.59
C LYS A 200 2.93 -9.83 -42.93
N LYS A 201 3.32 -10.89 -42.22
CA LYS A 201 2.79 -12.26 -42.40
C LYS A 201 1.56 -12.59 -41.54
N GLY A 202 0.96 -11.60 -40.85
CA GLY A 202 -0.31 -11.78 -40.13
C GLY A 202 -0.19 -12.14 -38.65
N ALA A 203 0.92 -11.77 -37.99
CA ALA A 203 1.05 -11.93 -36.54
C ALA A 203 0.00 -11.11 -35.76
N ASN A 204 -0.64 -11.74 -34.78
CA ASN A 204 -1.60 -11.11 -33.89
C ASN A 204 -0.87 -10.24 -32.86
N VAL A 205 -1.08 -8.94 -32.95
CA VAL A 205 -0.45 -7.94 -32.09
C VAL A 205 -1.12 -7.84 -30.71
N HIS A 206 -2.31 -8.42 -30.55
CA HIS A 206 -3.07 -8.46 -29.30
C HIS A 206 -3.00 -9.83 -28.59
N ALA A 207 -2.03 -10.68 -28.96
CA ALA A 207 -1.78 -11.93 -28.25
C ALA A 207 -1.38 -11.67 -26.80
N LYS A 208 -1.97 -12.40 -25.84
CA LYS A 208 -1.73 -12.18 -24.40
C LYS A 208 -0.90 -13.32 -23.79
N ALA A 209 0.27 -13.00 -23.26
CA ALA A 209 1.13 -13.91 -22.54
C ALA A 209 0.75 -13.96 -21.05
N CYS A 210 -0.19 -14.84 -20.68
CA CYS A 210 -0.77 -14.94 -19.33
C CYS A 210 -0.17 -16.03 -18.42
N GLY A 211 0.97 -16.60 -18.82
CA GLY A 211 1.69 -17.63 -18.06
C GLY A 211 2.11 -17.16 -16.66
N LYS A 212 2.31 -18.11 -15.73
CA LYS A 212 2.72 -17.81 -14.34
C LYS A 212 4.03 -17.02 -14.25
N PHE A 213 4.92 -17.16 -15.24
CA PHE A 213 6.16 -16.38 -15.33
C PHE A 213 5.93 -14.89 -15.60
N PHE A 214 4.86 -14.57 -16.32
CA PHE A 214 4.51 -13.21 -16.74
C PHE A 214 3.57 -12.50 -15.77
N GLN A 215 3.19 -13.16 -14.68
CA GLN A 215 2.33 -12.61 -13.62
C GLN A 215 3.16 -12.08 -12.45
N LEU A 216 2.59 -11.13 -11.70
CA LEU A 216 3.20 -10.59 -10.50
C LEU A 216 3.18 -11.63 -9.37
N ASN A 217 4.29 -12.33 -9.15
CA ASN A 217 4.45 -13.36 -8.12
C ASN A 217 5.72 -13.10 -7.30
N ASP A 218 5.78 -13.57 -6.05
CA ASP A 218 6.94 -13.38 -5.15
C ASP A 218 8.24 -14.11 -5.61
N GLY A 219 8.17 -14.89 -6.69
CA GLY A 219 9.30 -15.59 -7.31
C GLY A 219 9.93 -14.84 -8.49
N PRO A 220 10.94 -15.43 -9.16
CA PRO A 220 11.54 -14.86 -10.37
C PRO A 220 10.50 -14.83 -11.51
N SER A 221 9.84 -13.69 -11.65
CA SER A 221 8.78 -13.41 -12.61
C SER A 221 9.04 -12.08 -13.30
N PHE A 222 8.62 -11.96 -14.55
CA PHE A 222 8.80 -10.75 -15.35
C PHE A 222 7.45 -10.27 -15.86
N TYR A 223 6.85 -9.33 -15.15
CA TYR A 223 5.58 -8.73 -15.54
C TYR A 223 5.81 -7.52 -16.48
N PHE A 224 5.21 -7.57 -17.66
CA PHE A 224 5.25 -6.49 -18.66
C PHE A 224 3.88 -6.14 -19.22
N GLY A 225 2.78 -6.60 -18.62
CA GLY A 225 1.41 -6.32 -19.10
C GLY A 225 0.90 -7.22 -20.22
N GLU A 226 1.45 -8.44 -20.35
CA GLU A 226 1.03 -9.55 -21.24
C GLU A 226 0.98 -9.27 -22.76
N LEU A 227 1.04 -8.01 -23.21
CA LEU A 227 0.87 -7.60 -24.60
C LEU A 227 2.22 -7.34 -25.29
N PRO A 228 2.33 -7.58 -26.61
CA PRO A 228 3.52 -7.23 -27.39
C PRO A 228 3.88 -5.74 -27.32
N LEU A 229 2.89 -4.85 -27.40
CA LEU A 229 3.12 -3.41 -27.29
C LEU A 229 3.66 -3.01 -25.91
N SER A 230 3.11 -3.60 -24.84
CA SER A 230 3.58 -3.31 -23.49
C SER A 230 4.98 -3.87 -23.24
N LEU A 231 5.31 -5.04 -23.81
CA LEU A 231 6.66 -5.59 -23.80
C LEU A 231 7.68 -4.70 -24.53
N ALA A 232 7.33 -4.19 -25.71
CA ALA A 232 8.20 -3.28 -26.49
C ALA A 232 8.48 -1.99 -25.71
N ALA A 233 7.47 -1.43 -25.05
CA ALA A 233 7.61 -0.28 -24.17
C ALA A 233 8.50 -0.59 -22.95
N CYS A 234 8.26 -1.72 -22.27
CA CYS A 234 9.00 -2.15 -21.08
C CYS A 234 10.49 -2.45 -21.36
N THR A 235 10.84 -2.86 -22.58
CA THR A 235 12.21 -3.21 -22.98
C THR A 235 13.02 -2.05 -23.58
N ASN A 236 12.44 -0.84 -23.55
CA ASN A 236 13.00 0.42 -24.07
C ASN A 236 13.31 0.38 -25.58
N GLN A 237 12.32 0.04 -26.40
CA GLN A 237 12.44 -0.03 -27.87
C GLN A 237 11.46 0.94 -28.57
N PRO A 238 11.81 2.24 -28.69
CA PRO A 238 10.90 3.22 -29.28
C PRO A 238 10.61 2.94 -30.77
N GLU A 239 11.60 2.48 -31.53
CA GLU A 239 11.43 2.13 -32.96
C GLU A 239 10.36 1.06 -33.18
N VAL A 240 10.34 0.02 -32.32
CA VAL A 240 9.34 -1.03 -32.38
C VAL A 240 7.98 -0.51 -31.97
N VAL A 241 7.92 0.36 -30.95
CA VAL A 241 6.66 0.99 -30.50
C VAL A 241 6.06 1.86 -31.62
N ASP A 242 6.88 2.69 -32.28
CA ASP A 242 6.43 3.53 -33.40
C ASP A 242 5.93 2.68 -34.55
N PHE A 243 6.67 1.63 -34.91
CA PHE A 243 6.23 0.68 -35.92
C PHE A 243 4.87 0.06 -35.55
N LEU A 244 4.73 -0.49 -34.33
CA LEU A 244 3.48 -1.10 -33.87
C LEU A 244 2.29 -0.14 -33.88
N LEU A 245 2.50 1.15 -33.57
CA LEU A 245 1.45 2.16 -33.53
C LEU A 245 1.07 2.72 -34.91
N GLU A 246 2.04 2.86 -35.82
CA GLU A 246 1.85 3.48 -37.14
C GLU A 246 1.41 2.51 -38.24
N ASN A 247 1.55 1.20 -38.02
CA ASN A 247 1.30 0.17 -39.03
C ASN A 247 -0.11 0.19 -39.66
N ASP A 248 -0.15 0.06 -40.99
CA ASP A 248 -1.40 -0.02 -41.77
C ASP A 248 -2.03 -1.42 -41.82
N TYR A 249 -1.25 -2.48 -41.57
CA TYR A 249 -1.73 -3.88 -41.69
C TYR A 249 -2.68 -4.28 -40.56
N HIS A 250 -2.32 -3.98 -39.32
CA HIS A 250 -3.14 -4.24 -38.13
C HIS A 250 -2.86 -3.18 -37.08
N ARG A 251 -3.75 -2.20 -36.94
CA ARG A 251 -3.57 -1.09 -36.00
C ARG A 251 -3.73 -1.58 -34.57
N VAL A 252 -2.72 -1.31 -33.75
CA VAL A 252 -2.75 -1.65 -32.33
C VAL A 252 -3.63 -0.66 -31.59
N ASP A 253 -4.72 -1.15 -30.98
CA ASP A 253 -5.45 -0.35 -30.01
C ASP A 253 -4.66 -0.25 -28.70
N VAL A 254 -4.18 0.95 -28.39
CA VAL A 254 -3.41 1.27 -27.17
C VAL A 254 -4.25 1.09 -25.90
N ARG A 255 -5.59 1.07 -26.03
CA ARG A 255 -6.53 0.91 -24.91
C ARG A 255 -6.73 -0.54 -24.51
N GLU A 256 -6.19 -1.50 -25.26
CA GLU A 256 -6.27 -2.91 -24.91
C GLU A 256 -5.56 -3.17 -23.57
N SER A 257 -6.20 -3.98 -22.75
CA SER A 257 -5.76 -4.28 -21.40
C SER A 257 -5.36 -5.74 -21.27
N ASP A 258 -4.47 -6.03 -20.32
CA ASP A 258 -4.11 -7.38 -19.93
C ASP A 258 -5.23 -8.09 -19.12
N SER A 259 -4.94 -9.28 -18.60
CA SER A 259 -5.84 -10.03 -17.71
C SER A 259 -6.21 -9.30 -16.41
N LEU A 260 -5.35 -8.41 -15.92
CA LEU A 260 -5.54 -7.59 -14.72
C LEU A 260 -6.25 -6.26 -15.02
N GLY A 261 -6.56 -5.97 -16.28
CA GLY A 261 -7.12 -4.70 -16.73
C GLY A 261 -6.08 -3.58 -16.81
N ASN A 262 -4.78 -3.90 -16.70
CA ASN A 262 -3.69 -2.97 -16.87
C ASN A 262 -3.42 -2.74 -18.36
N MET A 263 -3.36 -1.47 -18.75
CA MET A 263 -2.87 -1.06 -20.08
C MET A 263 -1.35 -0.95 -20.10
N VAL A 264 -0.77 -0.66 -21.27
CA VAL A 264 0.66 -0.37 -21.47
C VAL A 264 1.22 0.63 -20.43
N LEU A 265 0.49 1.72 -20.19
CA LEU A 265 0.90 2.74 -19.22
C LEU A 265 0.92 2.22 -17.77
N HIS A 266 0.01 1.30 -17.42
CA HIS A 266 -0.01 0.67 -16.10
C HIS A 266 1.15 -0.32 -15.97
N ALA A 267 1.47 -1.08 -17.01
CA ALA A 267 2.61 -1.99 -17.03
C ALA A 267 3.95 -1.25 -16.82
N LEU A 268 4.15 -0.10 -17.47
CA LEU A 268 5.31 0.77 -17.25
C LEU A 268 5.42 1.24 -15.79
N VAL A 269 4.30 1.57 -15.16
CA VAL A 269 4.28 1.98 -13.74
C VAL A 269 4.66 0.82 -12.80
N VAL A 270 4.26 -0.41 -13.12
CA VAL A 270 4.62 -1.60 -12.32
C VAL A 270 6.10 -1.94 -12.47
N LEU A 271 6.66 -1.79 -13.67
CA LEU A 271 8.07 -2.04 -13.97
C LEU A 271 9.02 -0.96 -13.39
N ALA A 272 8.51 0.26 -13.20
CA ALA A 272 9.33 1.36 -12.71
C ALA A 272 9.94 1.06 -11.36
N ASP A 273 11.21 1.40 -11.17
CA ASP A 273 11.87 1.39 -9.87
C ASP A 273 12.39 2.78 -9.52
N ASN A 274 12.77 2.96 -8.26
CA ASN A 274 13.30 4.25 -7.78
C ASN A 274 14.77 4.49 -8.19
N THR A 275 15.35 3.67 -9.08
CA THR A 275 16.66 3.95 -9.67
C THR A 275 16.54 5.03 -10.74
N PRO A 276 17.50 5.97 -10.83
CA PRO A 276 17.40 7.09 -11.75
C PRO A 276 17.44 6.64 -13.22
N GLU A 277 18.25 5.64 -13.57
CA GLU A 277 18.35 5.14 -14.94
C GLU A 277 17.04 4.50 -15.40
N ASN A 278 16.38 3.74 -14.51
CA ASN A 278 15.08 3.14 -14.78
C ASN A 278 14.00 4.23 -14.94
N THR A 279 14.02 5.21 -14.04
CA THR A 279 13.07 6.33 -14.09
C THR A 279 13.20 7.14 -15.38
N ASP A 280 14.41 7.45 -15.83
CA ASP A 280 14.63 8.25 -17.03
C ASP A 280 14.16 7.53 -18.31
N PHE A 281 14.42 6.22 -18.45
CA PHE A 281 13.91 5.49 -19.61
C PHE A 281 12.38 5.36 -19.58
N ILE A 282 11.78 5.12 -18.40
CA ILE A 282 10.33 4.97 -18.32
C ILE A 282 9.63 6.29 -18.58
N THR A 283 10.14 7.40 -18.04
CA THR A 283 9.55 8.73 -18.25
C THR A 283 9.60 9.12 -19.73
N SER A 284 10.74 8.91 -20.40
CA SER A 284 10.87 9.14 -21.84
C SER A 284 9.95 8.23 -22.67
N MET A 285 9.86 6.94 -22.38
CA MET A 285 8.95 6.02 -23.07
C MET A 285 7.47 6.36 -22.81
N TYR A 286 7.14 6.76 -21.59
CA TYR A 286 5.78 7.16 -21.20
C TYR A 286 5.32 8.39 -21.96
N ASP A 287 6.17 9.42 -22.04
CA ASP A 287 5.89 10.63 -22.81
C ASP A 287 5.83 10.35 -24.32
N HIS A 288 6.70 9.48 -24.83
CA HIS A 288 6.70 9.04 -26.23
C HIS A 288 5.37 8.38 -26.62
N ILE A 289 4.89 7.40 -25.84
CA ILE A 289 3.60 6.74 -26.10
C ILE A 289 2.43 7.73 -26.04
N LEU A 290 2.45 8.66 -25.09
CA LEU A 290 1.40 9.68 -24.96
C LEU A 290 1.39 10.64 -26.16
N THR A 291 2.56 11.12 -26.60
CA THR A 291 2.68 12.04 -27.74
C THR A 291 2.29 11.35 -29.05
N THR A 292 2.77 10.14 -29.30
CA THR A 292 2.40 9.34 -30.49
C THR A 292 0.91 9.02 -30.51
N ALA A 293 0.32 8.61 -29.37
CA ALA A 293 -1.10 8.32 -29.30
C ALA A 293 -1.98 9.58 -29.49
N ALA A 294 -1.54 10.74 -28.99
CA ALA A 294 -2.25 11.99 -29.18
C ALA A 294 -2.21 12.47 -30.64
N ARG A 295 -1.09 12.25 -31.33
CA ARG A 295 -0.93 12.52 -32.77
C ARG A 295 -1.88 11.67 -33.61
N LEU A 296 -1.98 10.37 -33.32
CA LEU A 296 -2.83 9.43 -34.05
C LEU A 296 -4.32 9.59 -33.69
N HIS A 297 -4.63 9.79 -32.40
CA HIS A 297 -6.00 9.80 -31.87
C HIS A 297 -6.21 10.91 -30.82
N PRO A 298 -6.41 12.17 -31.24
CA PRO A 298 -6.48 13.33 -30.33
C PRO A 298 -7.69 13.33 -29.36
N LYS A 299 -8.67 12.46 -29.59
CA LYS A 299 -9.85 12.33 -28.72
C LYS A 299 -9.62 11.43 -27.51
N TRP A 300 -8.63 10.53 -27.54
CA TRP A 300 -8.47 9.53 -26.48
C TRP A 300 -7.81 10.12 -25.23
N ARG A 301 -8.39 9.87 -24.05
CA ARG A 301 -7.77 10.13 -22.74
C ARG A 301 -7.23 8.82 -22.18
N LEU A 302 -5.97 8.50 -22.49
CA LEU A 302 -5.35 7.27 -22.01
C LEU A 302 -5.22 7.26 -20.49
N GLU A 303 -4.89 8.39 -19.86
CA GLU A 303 -4.66 8.45 -18.40
C GLU A 303 -5.92 8.25 -17.55
N ASP A 304 -7.11 8.44 -18.12
CA ASP A 304 -8.38 8.29 -17.42
C ASP A 304 -8.87 6.84 -17.34
N ILE A 305 -8.29 5.96 -18.15
CA ILE A 305 -8.72 4.55 -18.19
C ILE A 305 -8.23 3.87 -16.92
N GLU A 306 -9.15 3.29 -16.18
CA GLU A 306 -8.90 2.58 -14.93
C GLU A 306 -8.71 1.08 -15.18
N ASN A 307 -7.88 0.45 -14.35
CA ASN A 307 -7.74 -0.99 -14.32
C ASN A 307 -8.91 -1.68 -13.57
N ASN A 308 -8.88 -3.01 -13.47
CA ASN A 308 -9.94 -3.77 -12.78
C ASN A 308 -10.06 -3.42 -11.27
N GLN A 309 -9.06 -2.76 -10.68
CA GLN A 309 -9.08 -2.26 -9.30
C GLN A 309 -9.63 -0.84 -9.17
N GLY A 310 -10.02 -0.18 -10.28
CA GLY A 310 -10.45 1.22 -10.30
C GLY A 310 -9.29 2.21 -10.09
N LEU A 311 -8.07 1.83 -10.47
CA LEU A 311 -6.87 2.67 -10.38
C LEU A 311 -6.50 3.15 -11.77
N THR A 312 -6.35 4.47 -11.93
CA THR A 312 -5.68 5.08 -13.08
C THR A 312 -4.15 4.92 -12.96
N THR A 313 -3.43 5.26 -14.01
CA THR A 313 -1.96 5.18 -14.06
C THR A 313 -1.30 5.94 -12.90
N ILE A 314 -1.79 7.15 -12.59
CA ILE A 314 -1.28 7.97 -11.49
C ILE A 314 -1.66 7.41 -10.12
N LYS A 315 -2.89 6.89 -9.97
CA LYS A 315 -3.34 6.23 -8.73
C LYS A 315 -2.51 4.96 -8.47
N LEU A 316 -2.16 4.23 -9.52
CA LEU A 316 -1.29 3.06 -9.44
C LEU A 316 0.14 3.45 -9.04
N ALA A 317 0.73 4.48 -9.65
CA ALA A 317 2.07 4.97 -9.32
C ALA A 317 2.16 5.41 -7.85
N ALA A 318 1.11 6.05 -7.35
CA ALA A 318 0.98 6.40 -5.94
C ALA A 318 0.87 5.14 -5.05
N LYS A 319 0.09 4.13 -5.44
CA LYS A 319 -0.08 2.88 -4.68
C LYS A 319 1.18 2.00 -4.67
N THR A 320 2.00 2.03 -5.70
CA THR A 320 3.26 1.26 -5.78
C THR A 320 4.46 2.01 -5.20
N GLY A 321 4.32 3.31 -4.89
CA GLY A 321 5.38 4.11 -4.25
C GLY A 321 6.53 4.49 -5.19
N LYS A 322 6.25 4.62 -6.49
CA LYS A 322 7.26 4.96 -7.51
C LYS A 322 7.42 6.48 -7.61
N ILE A 323 8.30 7.04 -6.78
CA ILE A 323 8.43 8.49 -6.55
C ILE A 323 8.89 9.24 -7.79
N GLY A 324 9.90 8.73 -8.50
CA GLY A 324 10.48 9.38 -9.66
C GLY A 324 9.46 9.56 -10.79
N LEU A 325 8.79 8.47 -11.18
CA LEU A 325 7.73 8.49 -12.18
C LEU A 325 6.53 9.35 -11.73
N PHE A 326 6.09 9.21 -10.48
CA PHE A 326 4.99 10.02 -9.95
C PHE A 326 5.31 11.53 -9.99
N LYS A 327 6.53 11.91 -9.62
CA LYS A 327 7.00 13.30 -9.70
C LYS A 327 7.00 13.80 -11.14
N HIS A 328 7.46 12.99 -12.10
CA HIS A 328 7.46 13.34 -13.52
C HIS A 328 6.04 13.55 -14.05
N MET A 329 5.12 12.61 -13.80
CA MET A 329 3.72 12.72 -14.21
C MET A 329 3.09 14.02 -13.71
N MET A 330 3.38 14.41 -12.47
CA MET A 330 2.88 15.65 -11.86
C MET A 330 3.49 16.93 -12.44
N HIS A 331 4.77 16.92 -12.78
CA HIS A 331 5.50 18.09 -13.28
C HIS A 331 5.54 18.18 -14.81
N ARG A 332 4.79 17.32 -15.50
CA ARG A 332 4.84 17.21 -16.96
C ARG A 332 4.29 18.46 -17.64
N GLU A 333 5.13 19.04 -18.49
CA GLU A 333 4.84 20.23 -19.32
C GLU A 333 5.19 19.93 -20.78
N PHE A 334 4.19 19.91 -21.67
CA PHE A 334 4.38 19.86 -23.12
C PHE A 334 4.26 21.25 -23.73
N GLN A 335 5.24 21.65 -24.53
CA GLN A 335 5.26 22.97 -25.19
C GLN A 335 4.46 23.00 -26.50
N GLU A 336 4.33 21.86 -27.18
CA GLU A 336 3.65 21.76 -28.47
C GLU A 336 2.13 21.97 -28.33
N ARG A 337 1.52 22.69 -29.29
CA ARG A 337 0.10 23.06 -29.21
C ARG A 337 -0.84 21.86 -29.24
N GLU A 338 -0.47 20.80 -29.94
CA GLU A 338 -1.31 19.60 -30.12
C GLU A 338 -1.32 18.69 -28.89
N THR A 339 -0.20 18.65 -28.14
CA THR A 339 -0.02 17.83 -26.93
C THR A 339 -0.13 18.63 -25.63
N ARG A 340 -0.31 19.95 -25.71
CA ARG A 340 -0.45 20.85 -24.55
C ARG A 340 -1.56 20.42 -23.60
N ASN A 341 -2.65 19.85 -24.11
CA ASN A 341 -3.77 19.32 -23.31
C ASN A 341 -3.36 18.13 -22.42
N LEU A 342 -2.25 17.43 -22.70
CA LEU A 342 -1.77 16.33 -21.86
C LEU A 342 -0.92 16.82 -20.67
N SER A 343 -0.55 18.10 -20.66
CA SER A 343 0.25 18.68 -19.59
C SER A 343 -0.58 18.73 -18.30
N ARG A 344 0.08 18.46 -17.17
CA ARG A 344 -0.52 18.59 -15.83
C ARG A 344 -0.02 19.83 -15.11
N LYS A 345 1.16 20.32 -15.48
CA LYS A 345 1.70 21.60 -15.02
C LYS A 345 1.60 22.61 -16.15
N PHE A 346 1.16 23.82 -15.83
CA PHE A 346 1.06 24.95 -16.76
C PHE A 346 1.71 26.16 -16.15
N THR A 347 2.65 26.78 -16.83
CA THR A 347 3.22 28.07 -16.40
C THR A 347 2.24 29.19 -16.76
N GLU A 348 1.70 29.86 -15.73
CA GLU A 348 0.76 30.97 -15.91
C GLU A 348 1.53 32.25 -16.28
N TRP A 349 2.49 32.61 -15.42
CA TRP A 349 3.39 33.74 -15.61
C TRP A 349 4.73 33.45 -14.95
N VAL A 350 5.76 34.12 -15.45
CA VAL A 350 7.12 34.05 -14.92
C VAL A 350 7.63 35.48 -14.81
N TYR A 351 8.01 35.88 -13.60
CA TYR A 351 8.61 37.17 -13.33
C TYR A 351 9.95 36.98 -12.61
N GLY A 352 11.03 37.02 -13.39
CA GLY A 352 12.37 36.76 -12.90
C GLY A 352 12.47 35.39 -12.21
N PRO A 353 12.89 35.30 -10.94
CA PRO A 353 13.00 34.03 -10.21
C PRO A 353 11.65 33.50 -9.71
N VAL A 354 10.56 34.27 -9.81
CA VAL A 354 9.23 33.88 -9.35
C VAL A 354 8.44 33.29 -10.51
N HIS A 355 8.00 32.05 -10.33
CA HIS A 355 7.18 31.32 -11.29
C HIS A 355 5.80 31.04 -10.67
N SER A 356 4.73 31.36 -11.38
CA SER A 356 3.40 30.87 -11.05
C SER A 356 3.06 29.68 -11.93
N SER A 357 2.95 28.51 -11.32
CA SER A 357 2.58 27.25 -11.96
C SER A 357 1.16 26.85 -11.55
N LEU A 358 0.38 26.37 -12.50
CA LEU A 358 -0.96 25.80 -12.32
C LEU A 358 -0.84 24.28 -12.46
N TYR A 359 -1.19 23.55 -11.40
CA TYR A 359 -1.24 22.10 -11.41
C TYR A 359 -2.67 21.60 -11.53
N ASP A 360 -2.92 20.63 -12.41
CA ASP A 360 -4.20 19.96 -12.52
C ASP A 360 -4.50 19.13 -11.26
N LEU A 361 -5.69 19.29 -10.67
CA LEU A 361 -6.14 18.57 -9.47
C LEU A 361 -6.99 17.32 -9.77
N ASP A 362 -7.26 17.03 -11.04
CA ASP A 362 -8.02 15.85 -11.47
C ASP A 362 -7.37 14.56 -10.90
N SER A 363 -8.17 13.69 -10.26
CA SER A 363 -7.69 12.50 -9.52
C SER A 363 -6.81 12.72 -8.27
N LEU A 364 -6.33 13.94 -8.00
CA LEU A 364 -5.45 14.24 -6.86
C LEU A 364 -6.22 14.65 -5.62
N ASP A 365 -7.17 15.54 -5.79
CA ASP A 365 -7.92 16.12 -4.69
C ASP A 365 -8.90 15.10 -4.10
N SER A 366 -9.09 15.21 -2.79
CA SER A 366 -9.90 14.29 -1.99
C SER A 366 -11.39 14.28 -2.40
N TYR A 367 -11.84 15.28 -3.18
CA TYR A 367 -13.20 15.38 -3.68
C TYR A 367 -13.64 14.12 -4.43
N GLU A 368 -12.74 13.48 -5.17
CA GLU A 368 -12.97 12.20 -5.83
C GLU A 368 -12.79 11.02 -4.87
N LYS A 369 -13.55 9.96 -5.11
CA LYS A 369 -13.39 8.70 -4.38
C LYS A 369 -12.09 8.02 -4.85
N ASN A 370 -11.32 7.45 -3.93
CA ASN A 370 -10.02 6.84 -4.21
C ASN A 370 -9.05 7.85 -4.87
N SER A 371 -9.05 9.09 -4.35
CA SER A 371 -8.08 10.10 -4.77
C SER A 371 -6.65 9.65 -4.47
N VAL A 372 -5.69 10.17 -5.23
CA VAL A 372 -4.26 9.93 -4.96
C VAL A 372 -3.92 10.30 -3.52
N LEU A 373 -4.42 11.43 -3.00
CA LEU A 373 -4.14 11.82 -1.62
C LEU A 373 -4.72 10.82 -0.60
N GLU A 374 -5.92 10.28 -0.82
CA GLU A 374 -6.48 9.22 0.04
C GLU A 374 -5.67 7.92 -0.06
N ILE A 375 -5.25 7.51 -1.26
CA ILE A 375 -4.43 6.30 -1.46
C ILE A 375 -3.10 6.44 -0.71
N ILE A 376 -2.38 7.55 -0.90
CA ILE A 376 -1.08 7.77 -0.24
C ILE A 376 -1.21 7.77 1.28
N VAL A 377 -2.31 8.31 1.81
CA VAL A 377 -2.53 8.54 3.25
C VAL A 377 -3.18 7.36 3.97
N TYR A 378 -3.91 6.48 3.28
CA TYR A 378 -4.51 5.30 3.91
C TYR A 378 -3.89 3.97 3.48
N SER A 379 -3.23 3.89 2.31
CA SER A 379 -2.51 2.67 1.92
C SER A 379 -1.19 2.58 2.68
N SER A 380 -1.10 1.56 3.52
CA SER A 380 0.06 1.28 4.35
C SER A 380 1.20 0.58 3.63
N ASP A 381 0.91 -0.05 2.50
CA ASP A 381 1.82 -0.97 1.81
C ASP A 381 2.86 -0.22 0.94
N ILE A 382 2.82 1.12 0.95
CA ILE A 382 3.63 1.98 0.10
C ILE A 382 4.98 2.27 0.77
N PRO A 383 6.12 1.87 0.17
CA PRO A 383 7.43 2.32 0.62
C PRO A 383 7.59 3.84 0.43
N ASN A 384 8.22 4.53 1.37
CA ASN A 384 8.54 5.97 1.28
C ASN A 384 7.36 6.93 1.06
N ARG A 385 6.15 6.57 1.48
CA ARG A 385 4.93 7.41 1.40
C ARG A 385 5.10 8.85 1.92
N HIS A 386 5.94 9.05 2.93
CA HIS A 386 6.19 10.35 3.55
C HIS A 386 7.06 11.28 2.69
N GLU A 387 7.85 10.73 1.76
CA GLU A 387 8.60 11.50 0.76
C GLU A 387 7.67 11.93 -0.38
N MET A 388 6.75 11.05 -0.78
CA MET A 388 5.80 11.34 -1.86
C MET A 388 4.86 12.50 -1.54
N LEU A 389 4.47 12.68 -0.27
CA LEU A 389 3.67 13.84 0.16
C LEU A 389 4.41 15.19 0.11
N GLN A 390 5.74 15.17 0.03
CA GLN A 390 6.55 16.40 -0.06
C GLN A 390 6.64 16.92 -1.49
N ILE A 391 6.25 16.11 -2.48
CA ILE A 391 6.24 16.49 -3.88
C ILE A 391 5.22 17.63 -4.09
N GLU A 392 5.62 18.66 -4.82
CA GLU A 392 4.70 19.70 -5.29
C GLU A 392 3.81 19.11 -6.39
N PRO A 393 2.47 19.27 -6.35
CA PRO A 393 1.66 20.25 -5.60
C PRO A 393 1.13 19.75 -4.24
N LEU A 394 1.30 18.47 -3.87
CA LEU A 394 0.64 17.88 -2.70
C LEU A 394 1.02 18.59 -1.38
N ASN A 395 2.30 18.93 -1.20
CA ASN A 395 2.76 19.63 0.01
C ASN A 395 2.04 20.98 0.18
N ARG A 396 1.96 21.77 -0.89
CA ARG A 396 1.30 23.09 -0.88
C ARG A 396 -0.22 22.98 -0.76
N LEU A 397 -0.81 21.98 -1.40
CA LEU A 397 -2.24 21.70 -1.28
C LEU A 397 -2.64 21.38 0.17
N LEU A 398 -1.84 20.57 0.86
CA LEU A 398 -2.06 20.24 2.28
C LEU A 398 -1.85 21.44 3.21
N GLU A 399 -0.84 22.28 2.94
CA GLU A 399 -0.63 23.54 3.66
C GLU A 399 -1.85 24.46 3.53
N GLU A 400 -2.36 24.66 2.31
CA GLU A 400 -3.52 25.53 2.08
C GLU A 400 -4.81 24.98 2.72
N LYS A 401 -5.04 23.65 2.65
CA LYS A 401 -6.18 23.02 3.33
C LYS A 401 -6.12 23.23 4.84
N TRP A 402 -4.92 23.15 5.42
CA TRP A 402 -4.73 23.39 6.85
C TRP A 402 -5.10 24.82 7.25
N ASP A 403 -4.59 25.81 6.51
CA ASP A 403 -4.78 27.22 6.85
C ASP A 403 -6.23 27.70 6.61
N LYS A 404 -6.90 27.14 5.60
CA LYS A 404 -8.29 27.47 5.28
C LYS A 404 -9.28 26.99 6.35
N PHE A 405 -9.21 25.72 6.73
CA PHE A 405 -10.23 25.13 7.60
C PHE A 405 -9.67 24.21 8.69
N ALA A 406 -8.67 23.37 8.37
CA ALA A 406 -8.31 22.29 9.28
C ALA A 406 -7.73 22.81 10.60
N ALA A 407 -6.93 23.88 10.58
CA ALA A 407 -6.39 24.51 11.79
C ALA A 407 -7.49 24.97 12.75
N ARG A 408 -8.55 25.61 12.22
CA ARG A 408 -9.66 26.13 13.04
C ARG A 408 -10.51 25.00 13.61
N MET A 409 -10.83 23.99 12.79
CA MET A 409 -11.57 22.82 13.27
C MET A 409 -10.77 22.00 14.28
N PHE A 410 -9.48 21.82 14.04
CA PHE A 410 -8.60 21.09 14.93
C PHE A 410 -8.47 21.79 16.29
N PHE A 411 -8.33 23.12 16.30
CA PHE A 411 -8.31 23.90 17.53
C PHE A 411 -9.66 23.86 18.27
N LEU A 412 -10.78 23.90 17.54
CA LEU A 412 -12.11 23.73 18.16
C LEU A 412 -12.26 22.34 18.80
N ASN A 413 -11.81 21.28 18.11
CA ASN A 413 -11.83 19.92 18.65
C ASN A 413 -10.95 19.78 19.89
N PHE A 414 -9.78 20.43 19.91
CA PHE A 414 -8.92 20.52 21.09
C PHE A 414 -9.64 21.18 22.27
N LEU A 415 -10.33 22.29 22.03
CA LEU A 415 -11.09 23.01 23.05
C LEU A 415 -12.20 22.14 23.65
N VAL A 416 -12.97 21.48 22.80
CA VAL A 416 -14.05 20.56 23.22
C VAL A 416 -13.48 19.40 24.03
N TYR A 417 -12.33 18.85 23.62
CA TYR A 417 -11.67 17.77 24.37
C TYR A 417 -11.16 18.24 25.74
N LEU A 418 -10.65 19.46 25.85
CA LEU A 418 -10.20 20.03 27.12
C LEU A 418 -11.39 20.25 28.07
N VAL A 419 -12.50 20.78 27.56
CA VAL A 419 -13.75 20.89 28.34
C VAL A 419 -14.20 19.50 28.82
N TYR A 420 -14.19 18.50 27.93
CA TYR A 420 -14.48 17.13 28.30
C TYR A 420 -13.56 16.61 29.43
N LEU A 421 -12.24 16.82 29.34
CA LEU A 421 -11.30 16.43 30.39
C LEU A 421 -11.58 17.13 31.72
N SER A 422 -11.88 18.42 31.68
CA SER A 422 -12.20 19.20 32.89
C SER A 422 -13.44 18.67 33.60
N VAL A 423 -14.52 18.39 32.85
CA VAL A 423 -15.74 17.77 33.37
C VAL A 423 -15.45 16.37 33.92
N PHE A 424 -14.66 15.57 33.20
CA PHE A 424 -14.31 14.22 33.63
C PHE A 424 -13.49 14.22 34.93
N THR A 425 -12.54 15.15 35.08
CA THR A 425 -11.81 15.35 36.34
C THR A 425 -12.70 15.86 37.48
N ALA A 426 -13.63 16.77 37.19
CA ALA A 426 -14.55 17.29 38.20
C ALA A 426 -15.47 16.16 38.72
N VAL A 427 -15.98 15.30 37.84
CA VAL A 427 -16.78 14.13 38.21
C VAL A 427 -15.97 13.15 39.07
N ALA A 428 -14.68 12.95 38.76
CA ALA A 428 -13.78 12.13 39.56
C ALA A 428 -13.53 12.72 40.96
N TYR A 429 -13.32 14.04 41.03
CA TYR A 429 -13.01 14.75 42.27
C TYR A 429 -14.21 14.87 43.21
N TYR A 430 -15.38 15.28 42.70
CA TYR A 430 -16.62 15.42 43.46
C TYR A 430 -17.31 14.08 43.78
N ARG A 431 -16.60 12.96 43.61
CA ARG A 431 -17.13 11.66 44.00
C ARG A 431 -17.12 11.54 45.52
N LYS A 432 -18.31 11.59 46.12
CA LYS A 432 -18.50 11.38 47.57
C LYS A 432 -17.96 9.99 47.96
N LYS A 433 -17.01 9.96 48.91
CA LYS A 433 -16.49 8.73 49.51
C LYS A 433 -17.61 8.08 50.32
N GLY A 434 -18.16 6.97 49.81
CA GLY A 434 -19.07 6.09 50.56
C GLY A 434 -20.54 6.24 50.17
N THR A 435 -20.97 5.45 49.18
CA THR A 435 -22.22 4.66 49.20
C THR A 435 -22.33 3.91 47.86
N VAL A 436 -21.77 2.69 47.82
CA VAL A 436 -22.13 1.68 46.79
C VAL A 436 -23.40 0.92 47.21
N ARG A 437 -24.02 1.28 48.35
CA ARG A 437 -25.25 0.67 48.84
C ARG A 437 -26.38 1.69 48.92
N SER A 438 -27.18 1.76 47.87
CA SER A 438 -28.65 1.89 47.91
C SER A 438 -29.13 2.48 46.59
N LEU A 439 -29.38 1.60 45.62
CA LEU A 439 -30.38 1.85 44.60
C LEU A 439 -31.76 1.51 45.19
N HIS A 440 -32.12 2.16 46.31
CA HIS A 440 -33.47 2.06 46.86
C HIS A 440 -34.04 3.46 47.07
N TYR A 441 -35.16 3.67 46.37
CA TYR A 441 -36.02 4.84 46.34
C TYR A 441 -36.17 5.52 47.72
N HIS A 442 -35.79 6.80 47.84
CA HIS A 442 -36.70 7.95 48.05
C HIS A 442 -35.91 9.26 48.20
N ASN A 443 -35.97 10.14 47.18
CA ASN A 443 -36.20 11.59 47.32
C ASN A 443 -36.03 12.29 45.96
N MET A 444 -37.14 12.79 45.44
CA MET A 444 -37.28 13.38 44.10
C MET A 444 -36.52 14.73 43.94
N LEU A 445 -36.02 15.33 45.04
CA LEU A 445 -35.26 16.58 45.00
C LEU A 445 -33.74 16.43 44.95
N HIS A 446 -33.18 15.25 45.25
CA HIS A 446 -31.71 15.01 45.20
C HIS A 446 -31.26 14.22 43.96
N TYR A 447 -32.21 13.92 43.05
CA TYR A 447 -31.92 13.23 41.79
C TYR A 447 -31.32 14.19 40.73
N SER A 448 -31.47 15.50 40.92
CA SER A 448 -31.07 16.55 39.97
C SER A 448 -29.64 17.07 40.15
N SER A 449 -28.95 16.83 41.27
CA SER A 449 -27.65 17.50 41.50
C SER A 449 -26.43 16.68 41.09
N LEU A 450 -26.47 15.34 41.05
CA LEU A 450 -25.23 14.55 40.86
C LEU A 450 -25.38 13.21 40.10
N ALA A 451 -26.59 12.67 39.94
CA ALA A 451 -26.83 11.42 39.18
C ALA A 451 -27.12 11.69 37.69
N GLY A 452 -27.88 12.75 37.38
CA GLY A 452 -28.15 13.21 36.02
C GLY A 452 -26.88 13.49 35.18
N PRO A 453 -25.90 14.28 35.67
CA PRO A 453 -24.66 14.54 34.93
C PRO A 453 -23.81 13.28 34.68
N ARG A 454 -23.90 12.27 35.55
CA ARG A 454 -23.14 11.02 35.42
C ARG A 454 -23.75 10.10 34.37
N ALA A 455 -25.08 9.96 34.33
CA ALA A 455 -25.78 9.19 33.31
C ALA A 455 -25.69 9.88 31.92
N ILE A 456 -25.77 11.21 31.87
CA ILE A 456 -25.63 12.00 30.63
C ILE A 456 -24.21 11.86 30.06
N ASN A 457 -23.14 11.98 30.86
CA ASN A 457 -21.77 11.78 30.39
C ASN A 457 -21.53 10.35 29.87
N VAL A 458 -22.09 9.32 30.52
CA VAL A 458 -21.94 7.91 30.08
C VAL A 458 -22.66 7.66 28.75
N ILE A 459 -23.88 8.19 28.59
CA ILE A 459 -24.67 8.04 27.35
C ILE A 459 -24.06 8.87 26.22
N ASP A 460 -23.61 10.09 26.49
CA ASP A 460 -22.95 10.97 25.53
C ASP A 460 -21.60 10.39 25.07
N GLN A 461 -20.78 9.83 25.97
CA GLN A 461 -19.51 9.19 25.56
C GLN A 461 -19.68 7.87 24.80
N MET A 462 -20.67 7.04 25.14
CA MET A 462 -20.97 5.84 24.34
C MET A 462 -21.46 6.20 22.93
N PHE A 463 -22.28 7.24 22.77
CA PHE A 463 -22.89 7.56 21.49
C PHE A 463 -22.02 8.49 20.62
N PHE A 464 -21.39 9.50 21.22
CA PHE A 464 -20.62 10.54 20.52
C PHE A 464 -19.15 10.16 20.26
N PHE A 465 -18.50 9.39 21.15
CA PHE A 465 -17.08 9.03 21.00
C PHE A 465 -16.86 7.58 20.59
N PHE A 466 -17.59 6.63 21.19
CA PHE A 466 -17.34 5.19 20.93
C PHE A 466 -17.87 4.73 19.57
N TYR A 467 -19.11 5.10 19.20
CA TYR A 467 -19.71 4.66 17.94
C TYR A 467 -18.98 5.19 16.68
N PRO A 468 -18.63 6.49 16.57
CA PRO A 468 -17.87 6.97 15.41
C PRO A 468 -16.48 6.35 15.31
N LYS A 469 -15.81 6.06 16.44
CA LYS A 469 -14.47 5.48 16.44
C LYS A 469 -14.45 4.00 16.10
N ILE A 470 -15.48 3.24 16.49
CA ILE A 470 -15.68 1.85 16.03
C ILE A 470 -16.00 1.82 14.53
N LEU A 471 -16.84 2.75 14.06
CA LEU A 471 -17.13 2.88 12.63
C LEU A 471 -15.86 3.24 11.85
N ASP A 472 -15.02 4.11 12.40
CA ASP A 472 -13.71 4.49 11.84
C ASP A 472 -12.75 3.30 11.79
N LEU A 473 -12.67 2.48 12.85
CA LEU A 473 -11.85 1.26 12.90
C LEU A 473 -12.34 0.19 11.91
N LYS A 474 -13.65 -0.04 11.84
CA LYS A 474 -14.27 -0.98 10.89
C LYS A 474 -14.09 -0.52 9.44
N ARG A 475 -14.00 0.79 9.21
CA ARG A 475 -13.83 1.42 7.89
C ARG A 475 -12.38 1.44 7.42
N LYS A 476 -11.43 1.72 8.32
CA LYS A 476 -9.99 1.73 8.02
C LYS A 476 -9.42 0.32 7.85
N ARG A 477 -10.09 -0.71 8.40
CA ARG A 477 -9.73 -2.15 8.38
C ARG A 477 -8.21 -2.41 8.26
N PRO A 478 -7.38 -1.91 9.19
CA PRO A 478 -5.95 -1.86 8.96
C PRO A 478 -5.26 -3.19 9.26
N SER A 479 -4.10 -3.42 8.66
CA SER A 479 -3.14 -4.40 9.14
C SER A 479 -2.59 -3.97 10.52
N LEU A 480 -2.35 -4.93 11.42
CA LEU A 480 -1.95 -4.63 12.81
C LEU A 480 -0.62 -3.86 12.89
N ASP A 481 0.32 -4.16 12.00
CA ASP A 481 1.66 -3.57 12.00
C ASP A 481 1.63 -2.08 11.68
N THR A 482 0.67 -1.66 10.86
CA THR A 482 0.59 -0.28 10.34
C THR A 482 -0.19 0.61 11.31
N LEU A 483 -1.15 0.04 12.03
CA LEU A 483 -1.79 0.66 13.18
C LEU A 483 -0.84 0.87 14.36
N LEU A 484 0.06 -0.08 14.63
CA LEU A 484 1.00 0.06 15.75
C LEU A 484 1.99 1.21 15.51
N ILE A 485 2.48 1.38 14.28
CA ILE A 485 3.50 2.38 13.96
C ILE A 485 2.88 3.77 13.69
N ASP A 486 1.86 3.87 12.83
CA ASP A 486 1.27 5.15 12.42
C ASP A 486 0.02 5.53 13.25
N GLY A 487 -0.69 4.55 13.80
CA GLY A 487 -2.00 4.68 14.44
C GLY A 487 -2.05 4.60 15.97
N TYR A 488 -0.91 4.63 16.68
CA TYR A 488 -0.87 4.47 18.15
C TYR A 488 -1.84 5.41 18.90
N SER A 489 -1.99 6.66 18.46
CA SER A 489 -2.97 7.58 19.05
C SER A 489 -4.40 7.05 18.96
N GLU A 490 -4.76 6.40 17.84
CA GLU A 490 -6.09 5.79 17.68
C GLU A 490 -6.27 4.60 18.61
N ILE A 491 -5.21 3.80 18.80
CA ILE A 491 -5.20 2.68 19.75
C ILE A 491 -5.38 3.20 21.18
N LEU A 492 -4.72 4.29 21.56
CA LEU A 492 -4.88 4.87 22.89
C LEU A 492 -6.30 5.41 23.14
N PHE A 493 -6.91 6.08 22.16
CA PHE A 493 -8.30 6.50 22.26
C PHE A 493 -9.26 5.31 22.35
N PHE A 494 -8.97 4.23 21.62
CA PHE A 494 -9.74 2.99 21.69
C PHE A 494 -9.59 2.29 23.06
N LEU A 495 -8.37 2.23 23.59
CA LEU A 495 -8.07 1.68 24.92
C LEU A 495 -8.74 2.49 26.03
N GLN A 496 -8.72 3.83 25.93
CA GLN A 496 -9.46 4.72 26.83
C GLN A 496 -10.95 4.39 26.83
N ALA A 497 -11.54 4.21 25.65
CA ALA A 497 -12.96 3.91 25.53
C ALA A 497 -13.32 2.52 26.09
N ILE A 498 -12.44 1.51 25.92
CA ILE A 498 -12.60 0.19 26.53
C ILE A 498 -12.58 0.29 28.06
N PHE A 499 -11.61 1.01 28.65
CA PHE A 499 -11.55 1.17 30.11
C PHE A 499 -12.77 1.91 30.66
N PHE A 500 -13.26 2.92 29.94
CA PHE A 500 -14.49 3.61 30.31
C PHE A 500 -15.72 2.68 30.27
N LEU A 501 -15.84 1.87 29.22
CA LEU A 501 -16.92 0.89 29.08
C LEU A 501 -16.85 -0.16 30.19
N ALA A 502 -15.67 -0.71 30.47
CA ALA A 502 -15.45 -1.68 31.54
C ALA A 502 -15.81 -1.10 32.91
N SER A 503 -15.40 0.14 33.20
CA SER A 503 -15.78 0.84 34.43
C SER A 503 -17.30 1.03 34.53
N SER A 504 -17.95 1.41 33.44
CA SER A 504 -19.41 1.60 33.41
C SER A 504 -20.17 0.29 33.65
N VAL A 505 -19.73 -0.81 33.03
CA VAL A 505 -20.33 -2.15 33.24
C VAL A 505 -20.15 -2.62 34.69
N LEU A 506 -18.94 -2.47 35.25
CA LEU A 506 -18.66 -2.84 36.64
C LEU A 506 -19.46 -1.99 37.65
N TYR A 507 -19.67 -0.71 37.33
CA TYR A 507 -20.54 0.17 38.10
C TYR A 507 -21.99 -0.32 38.09
N CYS A 508 -22.53 -0.71 36.92
CA CYS A 508 -23.86 -1.31 36.81
C CYS A 508 -23.99 -2.62 37.58
N CYS A 509 -22.92 -3.43 37.61
CA CYS A 509 -22.86 -4.68 38.38
C CYS A 509 -22.67 -4.46 39.90
N GLY A 510 -22.56 -3.21 40.37
CA GLY A 510 -22.38 -2.89 41.79
C GLY A 510 -21.04 -3.32 42.40
N ARG A 511 -20.02 -3.59 41.56
CA ARG A 511 -18.68 -4.02 42.02
C ARG A 511 -17.81 -2.79 42.28
N GLU A 512 -17.11 -2.74 43.42
CA GLU A 512 -16.26 -1.59 43.79
C GLU A 512 -14.99 -1.45 42.92
N GLU A 513 -14.62 -2.51 42.20
CA GLU A 513 -13.46 -2.57 41.29
C GLU A 513 -13.55 -1.59 40.10
N TYR A 514 -14.74 -1.06 39.80
CA TYR A 514 -14.93 -0.06 38.74
C TYR A 514 -14.03 1.18 38.91
N LEU A 515 -13.65 1.50 40.16
CA LEU A 515 -12.78 2.63 40.48
C LEU A 515 -11.39 2.48 39.84
N GLY A 516 -10.81 1.27 39.83
CA GLY A 516 -9.49 1.04 39.25
C GLY A 516 -9.47 1.39 37.76
N PHE A 517 -10.40 0.82 36.99
CA PHE A 517 -10.57 1.13 35.57
C PHE A 517 -10.94 2.58 35.30
N PHE A 518 -11.71 3.20 36.20
CA PHE A 518 -12.08 4.62 36.10
C PHE A 518 -10.85 5.54 36.18
N VAL A 519 -9.96 5.31 37.16
CA VAL A 519 -8.74 6.11 37.34
C VAL A 519 -7.75 5.87 36.21
N LEU A 520 -7.61 4.62 35.75
CA LEU A 520 -6.78 4.31 34.57
C LEU A 520 -7.30 5.01 33.31
N CYS A 521 -8.62 5.03 33.11
CA CYS A 521 -9.24 5.80 32.03
C CYS A 521 -8.93 7.30 32.15
N LEU A 522 -9.02 7.87 33.35
CA LEU A 522 -8.70 9.29 33.61
C LEU A 522 -7.24 9.63 33.27
N ALA A 523 -6.30 8.83 33.78
CA ALA A 523 -4.88 9.01 33.49
C ALA A 523 -4.61 8.91 31.98
N LEU A 524 -5.18 7.90 31.31
CA LEU A 524 -5.03 7.71 29.87
C LEU A 524 -5.64 8.86 29.06
N SER A 525 -6.76 9.44 29.53
CA SER A 525 -7.39 10.60 28.87
C SER A 525 -6.49 11.84 28.89
N TRP A 526 -5.77 12.07 30.00
CA TRP A 526 -4.79 13.17 30.06
C TRP A 526 -3.57 12.90 29.18
N VAL A 527 -3.09 11.66 29.10
CA VAL A 527 -2.02 11.28 28.15
C VAL A 527 -2.46 11.51 26.70
N ASN A 528 -3.73 11.22 26.37
CA ASN A 528 -4.30 11.44 25.05
C ASN A 528 -4.34 12.92 24.63
N LEU A 529 -4.17 13.86 25.55
CA LEU A 529 -3.98 15.28 25.23
C LEU A 529 -2.75 15.50 24.33
N LEU A 530 -1.72 14.65 24.44
CA LEU A 530 -0.52 14.70 23.59
C LEU A 530 -0.85 14.56 22.09
N TYR A 531 -1.98 13.95 21.72
CA TYR A 531 -2.42 13.90 20.31
C TYR A 531 -2.55 15.30 19.69
N PHE A 532 -3.04 16.28 20.45
CA PHE A 532 -3.27 17.64 19.94
C PHE A 532 -1.99 18.44 19.72
N SER A 533 -0.85 17.98 20.24
CA SER A 533 0.45 18.59 19.97
C SER A 533 0.83 18.56 18.48
N ARG A 534 0.26 17.63 17.71
CA ARG A 534 0.49 17.46 16.26
C ARG A 534 0.10 18.67 15.41
N GLY A 535 -0.81 19.52 15.91
CA GLY A 535 -1.28 20.71 15.19
C GLY A 535 -0.22 21.80 15.04
N TYR A 536 0.79 21.83 15.91
CA TYR A 536 1.89 22.80 15.85
C TYR A 536 3.17 22.15 15.33
N ARG A 537 3.92 22.86 14.47
CA ARG A 537 5.10 22.30 13.79
C ARG A 537 6.17 21.77 14.75
N HIS A 538 6.63 22.60 15.69
CA HIS A 538 7.72 22.19 16.59
C HIS A 538 7.25 21.09 17.55
N MET A 539 6.09 21.28 18.18
CA MET A 539 5.57 20.33 19.16
C MET A 539 5.20 18.98 18.52
N GLY A 540 4.66 19.00 17.29
CA GLY A 540 4.32 17.80 16.54
C GLY A 540 5.54 16.97 16.16
N ILE A 541 6.65 17.60 15.76
CA ILE A 541 7.91 16.89 15.48
C ILE A 541 8.41 16.16 16.74
N TYR A 542 8.42 16.84 17.90
CA TYR A 542 8.80 16.21 19.17
C TYR A 542 7.85 15.08 19.59
N SER A 543 6.54 15.24 19.35
CA SER A 543 5.56 14.20 19.64
C SER A 543 5.80 12.92 18.83
N VAL A 544 6.14 13.04 17.54
CA VAL A 544 6.51 11.90 16.69
C VAL A 544 7.77 11.21 17.21
N MET A 545 8.76 11.99 17.63
CA MET A 545 10.00 11.46 18.21
C MET A 545 9.73 10.66 19.49
N ILE A 546 8.95 11.22 20.42
CA ILE A 546 8.56 10.55 21.67
C ILE A 546 7.79 9.25 21.37
N GLN A 547 6.83 9.27 20.44
CA GLN A 547 6.05 8.09 20.06
C GLN A 547 6.96 6.94 19.58
N LYS A 548 7.90 7.23 18.67
CA LYS A 548 8.82 6.21 18.14
C LYS A 548 9.80 5.69 19.19
N MET A 549 10.31 6.57 20.05
CA MET A 549 11.21 6.17 21.15
C MET A 549 10.51 5.23 22.13
N ILE A 550 9.27 5.53 22.52
CA ILE A 550 8.50 4.68 23.44
C ILE A 550 8.21 3.31 22.79
N LEU A 551 7.77 3.28 21.54
CA LEU A 551 7.31 2.04 20.93
C LEU A 551 8.47 1.12 20.51
N CYS A 552 9.55 1.67 19.94
CA CYS A 552 10.65 0.84 19.44
C CYS A 552 11.74 0.58 20.50
N ASP A 553 12.14 1.60 21.25
CA ASP A 553 13.33 1.52 22.11
C ASP A 553 12.96 1.13 23.54
N ILE A 554 11.93 1.74 24.12
CA ILE A 554 11.50 1.43 25.49
C ILE A 554 10.90 0.02 25.57
N LEU A 555 10.19 -0.48 24.56
CA LEU A 555 9.69 -1.87 24.60
C LEU A 555 10.83 -2.91 24.58
N ARG A 556 11.89 -2.70 23.80
CA ARG A 556 13.07 -3.57 23.80
C ARG A 556 13.81 -3.53 25.14
N PHE A 557 13.96 -2.33 25.69
CA PHE A 557 14.47 -2.13 27.04
C PHE A 557 13.62 -2.85 28.10
N LEU A 558 12.30 -2.71 28.02
CA LEU A 558 11.35 -3.29 28.96
C LEU A 558 11.44 -4.81 28.96
N PHE A 559 11.64 -5.44 27.80
CA PHE A 559 11.82 -6.90 27.70
C PHE A 559 13.05 -7.40 28.48
N VAL A 560 14.19 -6.73 28.31
CA VAL A 560 15.42 -7.04 29.06
C VAL A 560 15.18 -6.79 30.55
N TYR A 561 14.61 -5.65 30.90
CA TYR A 561 14.29 -5.28 32.28
C TYR A 561 13.38 -6.29 32.98
N VAL A 562 12.29 -6.73 32.33
CA VAL A 562 11.34 -7.70 32.90
C VAL A 562 12.01 -9.06 33.13
N THR A 563 12.94 -9.47 32.27
CA THR A 563 13.71 -10.71 32.45
C THR A 563 14.60 -10.63 33.68
N PHE A 564 15.29 -9.50 33.88
CA PHE A 564 16.06 -9.24 35.10
C PHE A 564 15.16 -9.17 36.34
N LEU A 565 14.04 -8.44 36.27
CA LEU A 565 13.09 -8.29 37.38
C LEU A 565 12.53 -9.64 37.83
N PHE A 566 12.10 -10.48 36.89
CA PHE A 566 11.57 -11.81 37.19
C PHE A 566 12.64 -12.75 37.74
N GLY A 567 13.83 -12.79 37.12
CA GLY A 567 14.94 -13.64 37.55
C GLY A 567 15.43 -13.31 38.95
N PHE A 568 15.65 -12.04 39.26
CA PHE A 568 16.08 -11.60 40.59
C PHE A 568 14.95 -11.73 41.61
N SER A 569 13.70 -11.47 41.24
CA SER A 569 12.57 -11.73 42.14
C SER A 569 12.45 -13.20 42.52
N ALA A 570 12.64 -14.13 41.56
CA ALA A 570 12.61 -15.56 41.86
C ALA A 570 13.74 -15.94 42.83
N ALA A 571 14.96 -15.42 42.61
CA ALA A 571 16.10 -15.66 43.50
C ALA A 571 15.87 -15.12 44.92
N VAL A 572 15.31 -13.92 45.06
CA VAL A 572 14.94 -13.33 46.36
C VAL A 572 13.87 -14.18 47.05
N VAL A 573 12.81 -14.59 46.33
CA VAL A 573 11.75 -15.45 46.90
C VAL A 573 12.33 -16.77 47.39
N THR A 574 13.21 -17.43 46.63
CA THR A 574 13.85 -18.68 47.04
C THR A 574 14.72 -18.50 48.28
N LEU A 575 15.46 -17.40 48.38
CA LEU A 575 16.29 -17.11 49.55
C LEU A 575 15.46 -16.87 50.83
N LEU A 576 14.25 -16.33 50.69
CA LEU A 576 13.34 -16.01 51.81
C LEU A 576 12.31 -17.11 52.09
N MET A 577 12.32 -18.21 51.31
CA MET A 577 11.50 -19.39 51.57
C MET A 577 12.20 -20.25 52.62
N GLU A 578 11.83 -20.06 53.88
CA GLU A 578 12.32 -20.89 54.98
C GLU A 578 11.72 -22.31 54.85
N PRO A 579 12.53 -23.38 55.01
CA PRO A 579 11.99 -24.73 55.01
C PRO A 579 11.08 -24.91 56.24
N GLU A 580 9.86 -25.40 56.02
CA GLU A 580 8.98 -25.82 57.12
C GLU A 580 9.71 -26.89 57.94
N LEU A 581 10.07 -26.56 59.19
CA LEU A 581 10.48 -27.56 60.17
C LEU A 581 9.28 -28.49 60.41
N PRO A 582 9.46 -29.82 60.38
CA PRO A 582 8.36 -30.74 60.66
C PRO A 582 7.99 -30.63 62.14
N ASP A 583 6.81 -30.09 62.44
CA ASP A 583 6.24 -30.11 63.78
C ASP A 583 6.01 -31.56 64.22
N ASN A 584 6.83 -32.02 65.17
CA ASN A 584 6.66 -33.29 65.83
C ASN A 584 5.45 -33.24 66.78
N ASN A 585 4.42 -34.00 66.39
CA ASN A 585 3.47 -34.75 67.22
C ASN A 585 2.52 -33.96 68.15
N THR A 586 1.23 -33.94 67.80
CA THR A 586 0.11 -34.68 68.45
C THR A 586 -1.21 -33.90 68.42
N ALA A 587 -2.06 -34.18 67.43
CA ALA A 587 -3.51 -34.30 67.58
C ALA A 587 -4.12 -34.89 66.29
N GLN A 588 -5.10 -35.75 66.47
CA GLN A 588 -5.69 -36.65 65.47
C GLN A 588 -6.32 -35.96 64.24
N PRO A 589 -6.40 -36.64 63.09
CA PRO A 589 -7.22 -36.24 61.95
C PRO A 589 -8.65 -36.73 62.14
N ILE A 590 -9.67 -36.00 61.68
CA ILE A 590 -10.93 -36.55 61.15
C ILE A 590 -11.71 -35.46 60.38
N ASN A 591 -11.84 -35.74 59.08
CA ASN A 591 -12.96 -35.54 58.14
C ASN A 591 -13.57 -34.14 57.93
N SER A 592 -13.37 -33.60 56.73
CA SER A 592 -14.47 -33.53 55.76
C SER A 592 -13.96 -33.26 54.33
N THR A 593 -14.43 -34.13 53.44
CA THR A 593 -14.50 -34.01 51.98
C THR A 593 -14.92 -32.60 51.53
N ASP A 594 -14.22 -32.01 50.55
CA ASP A 594 -14.74 -31.92 49.17
C ASP A 594 -13.69 -31.32 48.23
N GLY A 595 -13.50 -31.95 47.08
CA GLY A 595 -12.64 -31.47 46.02
C GLY A 595 -13.38 -30.44 45.18
N ARG A 596 -12.93 -29.19 45.19
CA ARG A 596 -13.24 -28.25 44.09
C ARG A 596 -12.22 -27.11 44.04
N GLY A 597 -11.63 -26.94 42.86
CA GLY A 597 -10.60 -25.94 42.58
C GLY A 597 -11.02 -24.54 43.04
N ARG A 598 -10.19 -23.93 43.88
CA ARG A 598 -10.32 -22.53 44.28
C ARG A 598 -9.79 -21.65 43.15
N THR A 599 -10.74 -21.12 42.41
CA THR A 599 -10.61 -19.92 41.60
C THR A 599 -10.25 -18.73 42.49
N PHE A 600 -9.30 -17.95 41.98
CA PHE A 600 -8.93 -16.60 42.38
C PHE A 600 -10.16 -15.74 42.75
N PHE A 601 -10.04 -14.95 43.83
CA PHE A 601 -10.91 -13.85 44.28
C PHE A 601 -12.11 -14.15 45.20
N LEU A 602 -11.87 -14.10 46.52
CA LEU A 602 -12.81 -13.57 47.52
C LEU A 602 -12.03 -13.18 48.79
N PRO A 603 -12.17 -11.95 49.33
CA PRO A 603 -11.51 -11.57 50.58
C PRO A 603 -12.43 -11.93 51.75
N THR A 604 -11.95 -12.78 52.65
CA THR A 604 -12.46 -12.85 54.03
C THR A 604 -11.59 -11.95 54.89
N GLU A 605 -12.23 -11.03 55.61
CA GLU A 605 -11.65 -10.25 56.69
C GLU A 605 -10.93 -11.18 57.66
N ASP A 606 -9.61 -11.00 57.86
CA ASP A 606 -8.91 -11.35 59.09
C ASP A 606 -7.45 -10.86 59.04
N SER A 607 -7.09 -9.97 59.97
CA SER A 607 -5.74 -9.55 60.36
C SER A 607 -4.81 -8.97 59.28
N CYS A 608 -4.24 -7.79 59.56
CA CYS A 608 -3.13 -7.22 58.80
C CYS A 608 -1.89 -8.13 58.88
N ILE A 609 -1.82 -9.16 58.04
CA ILE A 609 -0.58 -9.88 57.74
C ILE A 609 0.25 -8.95 56.86
N LYS A 610 1.33 -8.37 57.40
CA LYS A 610 2.30 -7.63 56.59
C LYS A 610 2.73 -8.54 55.42
N PRO A 611 2.54 -8.14 54.16
CA PRO A 611 2.88 -8.98 53.02
C PRO A 611 4.38 -9.30 53.04
N THR A 612 4.71 -10.57 53.26
CA THR A 612 6.08 -11.08 53.30
C THR A 612 6.55 -11.36 51.87
N PHE A 613 7.87 -11.26 51.59
CA PHE A 613 8.52 -11.61 50.31
C PHE A 613 8.32 -13.07 49.83
N ARG A 614 7.43 -13.85 50.48
CA ARG A 614 7.02 -15.19 50.08
C ARG A 614 6.15 -15.18 48.81
N ASN A 615 5.40 -14.10 48.57
CA ASN A 615 4.61 -13.94 47.35
C ASN A 615 5.44 -13.28 46.24
N ILE A 616 5.64 -13.98 45.13
CA ILE A 616 6.39 -13.47 43.98
C ILE A 616 5.87 -12.12 43.45
N SER A 617 4.56 -11.89 43.48
CA SER A 617 3.96 -10.61 43.05
C SER A 617 4.36 -9.44 43.94
N HIS A 618 4.49 -9.66 45.25
CA HIS A 618 4.91 -8.65 46.21
C HIS A 618 6.41 -8.36 46.06
N THR A 619 7.23 -9.40 45.92
CA THR A 619 8.68 -9.26 45.69
C THR A 619 8.98 -8.54 44.38
N ILE A 620 8.25 -8.85 43.30
CA ILE A 620 8.34 -8.11 42.02
C ILE A 620 8.02 -6.63 42.22
N MET A 621 6.95 -6.32 42.96
CA MET A 621 6.54 -4.93 43.23
C MET A 621 7.59 -4.17 44.05
N GLU A 622 8.14 -4.79 45.10
CA GLU A 622 9.18 -4.16 45.93
C GLU A 622 10.48 -3.95 45.14
N LEU A 623 10.94 -4.95 44.37
CA LEU A 623 12.11 -4.78 43.48
C LEU A 623 11.88 -3.68 42.45
N PHE A 624 10.66 -3.56 41.90
CA PHE A 624 10.28 -2.47 41.00
C PHE A 624 10.28 -1.10 41.70
N LYS A 625 9.83 -1.01 42.95
CA LYS A 625 9.94 0.23 43.74
C LYS A 625 11.40 0.59 43.99
N PHE A 626 12.26 -0.40 44.25
CA PHE A 626 13.70 -0.18 44.42
C PHE A 626 14.36 0.40 43.17
N THR A 627 13.99 -0.03 41.96
CA THR A 627 14.59 0.53 40.73
C THR A 627 14.15 1.95 40.43
N ILE A 628 12.96 2.36 40.87
CA ILE A 628 12.49 3.76 40.79
C ILE A 628 13.13 4.63 41.88
N GLY A 629 13.61 4.01 42.98
CA GLY A 629 14.17 4.70 44.14
C GLY A 629 13.16 4.96 45.27
N MET A 630 12.02 4.25 45.27
CA MET A 630 10.95 4.33 46.29
C MET A 630 10.90 3.07 47.19
N GLY A 631 11.89 2.19 47.12
CA GLY A 631 11.91 0.97 47.93
C GLY A 631 12.41 1.23 49.34
N ASP A 632 11.63 0.79 50.34
CA ASP A 632 12.04 0.82 51.74
C ASP A 632 12.61 -0.53 52.16
N LEU A 633 13.80 -0.51 52.78
CA LEU A 633 14.51 -1.68 53.29
C LEU A 633 14.02 -2.12 54.70
N GLU A 634 12.75 -1.90 55.03
CA GLU A 634 12.31 -1.91 56.44
C GLU A 634 12.20 -3.29 57.13
N PHE A 635 12.50 -4.43 56.49
CA PHE A 635 12.18 -5.75 57.10
C PHE A 635 13.19 -6.88 56.83
N THR A 636 14.45 -6.74 57.24
CA THR A 636 15.50 -7.78 57.08
C THR A 636 16.09 -8.30 58.39
N GLU A 637 15.58 -7.93 59.57
CA GLU A 637 16.12 -8.41 60.85
C GLU A 637 15.75 -9.87 61.19
N GLY A 638 14.82 -10.48 60.45
CA GLY A 638 14.25 -11.81 60.75
C GLY A 638 14.79 -13.00 59.95
N TYR A 639 15.79 -12.85 59.06
CA TYR A 639 16.22 -13.92 58.14
C TYR A 639 17.68 -14.36 58.33
N GLN A 640 17.93 -15.67 58.24
CA GLN A 640 19.26 -16.27 58.50
C GLN A 640 20.35 -15.82 57.50
N TYR A 641 19.99 -15.63 56.22
CA TYR A 641 20.93 -15.29 55.14
C TYR A 641 20.88 -13.80 54.73
N LYS A 642 20.81 -12.89 55.70
CA LYS A 642 20.73 -11.43 55.46
C LYS A 642 21.85 -10.88 54.57
N GLU A 643 23.06 -11.39 54.72
CA GLU A 643 24.23 -10.93 53.94
C GLU A 643 24.10 -11.26 52.45
N VAL A 644 23.57 -12.46 52.13
CA VAL A 644 23.34 -12.90 50.74
C VAL A 644 22.23 -12.07 50.10
N PHE A 645 21.18 -11.73 50.87
CA PHE A 645 20.11 -10.86 50.42
C PHE A 645 20.62 -9.47 50.03
N TYR A 646 21.41 -8.83 50.88
CA TYR A 646 21.98 -7.51 50.58
C TYR A 646 22.93 -7.55 49.37
N MET A 647 23.78 -8.58 49.26
CA MET A 647 24.65 -8.74 48.10
C MET A 647 23.87 -8.92 46.78
N LEU A 648 22.78 -9.69 46.81
CA LEU A 648 21.92 -9.90 45.64
C LEU A 648 21.14 -8.64 45.25
N LEU A 649 20.66 -7.88 46.23
CA LEU A 649 19.96 -6.62 46.01
C LEU A 649 20.90 -5.52 45.48
N ILE A 650 22.11 -5.37 46.06
CA ILE A 650 23.11 -4.41 45.57
C ILE A 650 23.54 -4.78 44.15
N SER A 651 23.80 -6.07 43.89
CA SER A 651 24.12 -6.57 42.54
C SER A 651 22.99 -6.25 41.55
N TYR A 652 21.73 -6.47 41.94
CA TYR A 652 20.57 -6.09 41.13
C TYR A 652 20.53 -4.59 40.83
N ILE A 653 20.69 -3.72 41.83
CA ILE A 653 20.65 -2.26 41.65
C ILE A 653 21.80 -1.80 40.75
N VAL A 654 23.02 -2.31 40.96
CA VAL A 654 24.19 -1.96 40.15
C VAL A 654 24.01 -2.44 38.70
N LEU A 655 23.63 -3.69 38.49
CA LEU A 655 23.43 -4.24 37.15
C LEU A 655 22.29 -3.53 36.42
N THR A 656 21.15 -3.30 37.08
CA THR A 656 20.02 -2.61 36.46
C THR A 656 20.32 -1.15 36.19
N TYR A 657 20.91 -0.41 37.14
CA TYR A 657 21.20 1.01 36.95
C TYR A 657 22.33 1.24 35.94
N ILE A 658 23.44 0.50 36.03
CA ILE A 658 24.60 0.71 35.14
C ILE A 658 24.33 0.15 33.74
N LEU A 659 23.81 -1.08 33.61
CA LEU A 659 23.65 -1.67 32.28
C LEU A 659 22.42 -1.11 31.57
N LEU A 660 21.28 -0.95 32.26
CA LEU A 660 20.04 -0.59 31.58
C LEU A 660 19.98 0.90 31.26
N LEU A 661 20.48 1.79 32.12
CA LEU A 661 20.48 3.23 31.85
C LEU A 661 21.46 3.57 30.72
N ASN A 662 22.66 2.99 30.71
CA ASN A 662 23.64 3.20 29.63
C ASN A 662 23.16 2.62 28.29
N MET A 663 22.54 1.43 28.28
CA MET A 663 21.96 0.88 27.05
C MET A 663 20.76 1.70 26.55
N LEU A 664 19.89 2.18 27.45
CA LEU A 664 18.75 3.03 27.09
C LEU A 664 19.20 4.35 26.48
N ILE A 665 20.17 5.05 27.11
CA ILE A 665 20.71 6.29 26.57
C ILE A 665 21.36 6.06 25.20
N ALA A 666 22.14 4.98 25.05
CA ALA A 666 22.80 4.67 23.78
C ALA A 666 21.80 4.39 22.65
N LEU A 667 20.73 3.64 22.93
CA LEU A 667 19.66 3.37 21.97
C LEU A 667 18.89 4.65 21.63
N MET A 668 18.47 5.42 22.63
CA MET A 668 17.74 6.67 22.43
C MET A 668 18.57 7.71 21.67
N SER A 669 19.86 7.86 21.95
CA SER A 669 20.72 8.82 21.23
C SER A 669 20.82 8.48 19.75
N ARG A 670 21.01 7.20 19.40
CA ARG A 670 21.07 6.74 18.00
C ARG A 670 19.73 6.94 17.29
N THR A 671 18.62 6.70 17.96
CA THR A 671 17.30 6.91 17.36
C THR A 671 16.96 8.39 17.24
N VAL A 672 17.27 9.25 18.20
CA VAL A 672 17.12 10.72 18.08
C VAL A 672 17.82 11.24 16.82
N GLU A 673 19.08 10.87 16.62
CA GLU A 673 19.90 11.35 15.50
C GLU A 673 19.29 10.95 14.16
N LYS A 674 18.97 9.66 13.98
CA LYS A 674 18.33 9.14 12.76
C LYS A 674 16.92 9.73 12.55
N MET A 675 16.14 9.87 13.63
CA MET A 675 14.76 10.35 13.56
C MET A 675 14.66 11.86 13.35
N SER A 676 15.70 12.65 13.57
CA SER A 676 15.64 14.11 13.37
C SER A 676 15.28 14.51 11.94
N LEU A 677 15.79 13.79 10.94
CA LEU A 677 15.49 14.02 9.52
C LEU A 677 14.13 13.44 9.12
N GLU A 678 13.89 12.17 9.46
CA GLU A 678 12.64 11.45 9.12
C GLU A 678 11.40 11.98 9.88
N SER A 679 11.56 12.54 11.08
CA SER A 679 10.42 13.00 11.90
C SER A 679 9.64 14.13 11.24
N THR A 680 10.30 14.98 10.45
CA THR A 680 9.63 16.07 9.74
C THR A 680 8.68 15.56 8.66
N SER A 681 9.09 14.53 7.92
CA SER A 681 8.29 13.91 6.86
C SER A 681 7.13 13.10 7.45
N ILE A 682 7.38 12.39 8.54
CA ILE A 682 6.36 11.62 9.28
C ILE A 682 5.34 12.57 9.92
N TRP A 683 5.78 13.68 10.51
CA TRP A 683 4.87 14.68 11.05
C TRP A 683 3.96 15.26 9.96
N LYS A 684 4.51 15.55 8.77
CA LYS A 684 3.70 15.98 7.61
C LYS A 684 2.68 14.92 7.20
N LEU A 685 3.05 13.64 7.19
CA LEU A 685 2.13 12.53 6.94
C LEU A 685 1.02 12.47 8.01
N GLN A 686 1.35 12.56 9.29
CA GLN A 686 0.36 12.57 10.37
C GLN A 686 -0.60 13.78 10.29
N ARG A 687 -0.06 14.94 9.90
CA ARG A 687 -0.87 16.12 9.62
C ARG A 687 -1.79 15.90 8.42
N ALA A 688 -1.32 15.26 7.35
CA ALA A 688 -2.14 14.90 6.20
C ALA A 688 -3.29 13.94 6.57
N ILE A 689 -3.01 12.90 7.37
CA ILE A 689 -4.04 11.99 7.92
C ILE A 689 -5.11 12.78 8.65
N THR A 690 -4.69 13.70 9.53
CA THR A 690 -5.62 14.53 10.32
C THR A 690 -6.45 15.46 9.42
N ILE A 691 -5.84 16.06 8.38
CA ILE A 691 -6.55 16.91 7.42
C ILE A 691 -7.64 16.12 6.69
N LEU A 692 -7.33 14.92 6.21
CA LEU A 692 -8.29 14.08 5.49
C LEU A 692 -9.42 13.58 6.40
N ASP A 693 -9.10 13.16 7.63
CA ASP A 693 -10.09 12.73 8.60
C ASP A 693 -11.05 13.89 8.97
N LEU A 694 -10.51 15.11 9.13
CA LEU A 694 -11.31 16.33 9.31
C LEU A 694 -12.13 16.71 8.07
N GLU A 695 -11.58 16.55 6.87
CA GLU A 695 -12.31 16.84 5.63
C GLU A 695 -13.49 15.88 5.43
N ARG A 696 -13.32 14.62 5.86
CA ARG A 696 -14.32 13.56 5.72
C ARG A 696 -15.44 13.65 6.77
N SER A 697 -15.18 14.29 7.91
CA SER A 697 -16.21 14.59 8.91
C SER A 697 -17.10 15.77 8.50
N LEU A 698 -16.68 16.59 7.53
CA LEU A 698 -17.47 17.70 7.01
C LEU A 698 -18.69 17.22 6.19
N PRO A 699 -19.85 17.88 6.34
CA PRO A 699 -20.99 17.71 5.43
C PRO A 699 -20.62 18.01 3.98
N ARG A 700 -21.23 17.30 3.02
CA ARG A 700 -20.95 17.43 1.57
C ARG A 700 -21.05 18.87 1.06
N CYS A 701 -21.96 19.68 1.61
CA CYS A 701 -22.12 21.08 1.21
C CYS A 701 -20.90 21.95 1.59
N LEU A 702 -20.38 21.78 2.80
CA LEU A 702 -19.18 22.49 3.26
C LEU A 702 -17.94 22.04 2.47
N ARG A 703 -17.86 20.74 2.14
CA ARG A 703 -16.80 20.18 1.32
C ARG A 703 -16.70 20.83 -0.06
N ARG A 704 -17.83 21.05 -0.74
CA ARG A 704 -17.86 21.75 -2.04
C ARG A 704 -17.40 23.21 -1.91
N ARG A 705 -17.82 23.90 -0.85
CA ARG A 705 -17.48 25.32 -0.63
C ARG A 705 -16.01 25.53 -0.25
N LEU A 706 -15.40 24.57 0.44
CA LEU A 706 -14.02 24.60 0.90
C LEU A 706 -13.04 23.90 -0.05
N ARG A 707 -13.49 23.53 -1.26
CA ARG A 707 -12.63 22.92 -2.29
C ARG A 707 -11.48 23.88 -2.62
N SER A 708 -10.25 23.37 -2.59
CA SER A 708 -9.07 24.13 -3.01
C SER A 708 -8.90 24.08 -4.53
N GLY A 709 -8.27 25.12 -5.09
CA GLY A 709 -8.12 25.29 -6.53
C GLY A 709 -9.16 26.22 -7.17
N VAL A 710 -8.91 26.55 -8.44
CA VAL A 710 -9.71 27.46 -9.27
C VAL A 710 -9.99 26.75 -10.59
N ASP A 711 -11.22 26.86 -11.09
CA ASP A 711 -11.57 26.36 -12.42
C ASP A 711 -11.01 27.31 -13.50
N LYS A 712 -10.15 26.80 -14.37
CA LYS A 712 -9.46 27.54 -15.43
C LYS A 712 -9.71 26.88 -16.78
N ASP A 713 -9.92 27.72 -17.80
CA ASP A 713 -9.96 27.29 -19.20
C ASP A 713 -8.52 27.26 -19.75
N LEU A 714 -8.03 26.06 -20.07
CA LEU A 714 -6.64 25.83 -20.47
C LEU A 714 -6.45 25.79 -21.98
N GLY A 715 -7.51 26.05 -22.76
CA GLY A 715 -7.48 26.15 -24.21
C GLY A 715 -8.60 25.38 -24.90
N THR A 716 -8.42 25.14 -26.20
CA THR A 716 -9.41 24.45 -27.02
C THR A 716 -8.90 23.07 -27.42
N ARG A 717 -9.60 22.03 -26.99
CA ARG A 717 -9.35 20.62 -27.30
C ARG A 717 -10.29 20.15 -28.39
N ALA A 718 -9.77 19.80 -29.57
CA ALA A 718 -10.57 19.22 -30.66
C ALA A 718 -11.89 19.99 -30.97
N GLY A 719 -11.91 21.30 -30.72
CA GLY A 719 -13.08 22.18 -30.87
C GLY A 719 -13.86 22.53 -29.59
N GLU A 720 -13.65 21.85 -28.46
CA GLU A 720 -14.29 22.11 -27.15
C GLU A 720 -13.34 22.79 -26.16
N LYS A 721 -13.87 23.55 -25.19
CA LYS A 721 -13.05 24.21 -24.15
C LYS A 721 -12.60 23.22 -23.09
N ASP A 722 -11.30 23.12 -22.83
CA ASP A 722 -10.72 22.23 -21.81
C ASP A 722 -10.69 22.95 -20.46
N ARG A 723 -11.77 22.79 -19.68
CA ARG A 723 -11.90 23.37 -18.34
C ARG A 723 -11.44 22.38 -17.29
N ARG A 724 -10.47 22.80 -16.46
CA ARG A 724 -9.93 21.97 -15.39
C ARG A 724 -9.83 22.73 -14.08
N TRP A 725 -9.93 21.97 -12.99
CA TRP A 725 -9.70 22.47 -11.66
C TRP A 725 -8.20 22.49 -11.39
N CYS A 726 -7.61 23.69 -11.40
CA CYS A 726 -6.18 23.87 -11.23
C CYS A 726 -5.84 24.47 -9.86
N PHE A 727 -4.68 24.11 -9.35
CA PHE A 727 -4.09 24.66 -8.14
C PHE A 727 -2.93 25.59 -8.51
N ARG A 728 -3.00 26.85 -8.10
CA ARG A 728 -1.91 27.81 -8.32
C ARG A 728 -0.85 27.61 -7.25
N VAL A 729 0.39 27.43 -7.68
CA VAL A 729 1.57 27.35 -6.83
C VAL A 729 2.56 28.41 -7.29
N GLU A 730 3.01 29.23 -6.35
CA GLU A 730 4.08 30.19 -6.58
C GLU A 730 5.40 29.58 -6.10
N GLU A 731 6.31 29.34 -7.03
CA GLU A 731 7.64 28.79 -6.81
C GLU A 731 8.68 29.90 -6.99
N VAL A 732 9.66 29.99 -6.09
CA VAL A 732 10.82 30.89 -6.25
C VAL A 732 12.04 30.04 -6.54
N ASN A 733 12.58 30.13 -7.75
CA ASN A 733 13.73 29.35 -8.17
C ASN A 733 14.81 30.23 -8.83
N TRP A 734 15.87 30.52 -8.06
CA TRP A 734 16.99 31.32 -8.52
C TRP A 734 17.84 30.61 -9.60
N ASN A 735 17.85 29.29 -9.65
CA ASN A 735 18.69 28.53 -10.58
C ASN A 735 18.06 28.44 -11.98
N LYS A 736 16.73 28.36 -12.07
CA LYS A 736 15.99 28.30 -13.34
C LYS A 736 15.79 29.66 -14.00
N TRP A 737 16.11 30.75 -13.29
CA TRP A 737 15.97 32.11 -13.80
C TRP A 737 16.78 32.34 -15.09
N ASN A 738 18.02 31.83 -15.16
CA ASN A 738 18.89 32.00 -16.33
C ASN A 738 18.37 31.26 -17.59
N THR A 739 17.54 30.24 -17.43
CA THR A 739 17.10 29.36 -18.53
C THR A 739 15.79 29.81 -19.17
N ASN A 740 14.94 30.54 -18.42
CA ASN A 740 13.55 30.83 -18.80
C ASN A 740 13.29 32.29 -19.26
N LEU A 741 14.34 33.05 -19.57
CA LEU A 741 14.25 34.44 -20.03
C LEU A 741 13.40 34.62 -21.32
N GLY A 742 13.10 33.55 -22.05
CA GLY A 742 12.31 33.57 -23.29
C GLY A 742 10.79 33.36 -23.13
N ILE A 743 10.30 32.94 -21.95
CA ILE A 743 8.86 32.66 -21.72
C ILE A 743 8.35 33.65 -20.66
N ILE A 744 8.34 34.93 -21.01
CA ILE A 744 7.82 35.98 -20.12
C ILE A 744 6.40 36.30 -20.55
N ASN A 745 5.42 35.66 -19.91
CA ASN A 745 4.05 36.18 -19.88
C ASN A 745 4.00 37.17 -18.71
N GLU A 746 4.14 38.46 -19.01
CA GLU A 746 4.03 39.53 -18.01
C GLU A 746 2.55 39.79 -17.72
N ASP A 747 1.97 39.16 -16.69
CA ASP A 747 1.03 39.87 -15.82
C ASP A 747 0.72 39.11 -14.50
N PRO A 748 1.02 39.70 -13.33
CA PRO A 748 0.53 39.24 -12.01
C PRO A 748 -0.89 39.74 -11.69
N GLY A 749 -1.48 40.58 -12.55
CA GLY A 749 -2.87 41.04 -12.44
C GLY A 749 -3.86 39.99 -12.91
N SER A 750 -4.97 39.79 -12.18
CA SER A 750 -6.05 38.89 -12.59
C SER A 750 -6.64 39.31 -13.95
N GLY A 751 -6.18 38.71 -15.04
CA GLY A 751 -6.70 38.90 -16.38
C GLY A 751 -8.07 38.23 -16.57
N ASP A 752 -9.10 38.70 -15.86
CA ASP A 752 -10.51 38.36 -16.14
C ASP A 752 -11.17 39.39 -17.11
N THR A 753 -10.39 40.25 -17.77
CA THR A 753 -10.91 41.17 -18.78
C THR A 753 -10.18 41.06 -20.13
N ALA A 754 -10.94 40.56 -21.11
CA ALA A 754 -10.83 40.80 -22.55
C ALA A 754 -9.57 40.31 -23.30
N ARG A 755 -9.64 39.08 -23.84
CA ARG A 755 -9.17 38.82 -25.21
C ARG A 755 -10.28 39.19 -26.19
N LEU A 756 -10.43 40.49 -26.47
CA LEU A 756 -11.15 40.97 -27.64
C LEU A 756 -10.11 41.31 -28.71
N SER A 757 -10.33 40.78 -29.90
CA SER A 757 -9.56 40.97 -31.12
C SER A 757 -9.33 42.45 -31.46
N PRO A 758 -8.20 42.81 -32.11
CA PRO A 758 -7.95 44.20 -32.46
C PRO A 758 -8.78 44.56 -33.70
N THR A 759 -9.81 45.38 -33.53
CA THR A 759 -10.35 46.21 -34.61
C THR A 759 -10.43 47.65 -34.13
N HIS A 760 -9.93 48.54 -34.98
CA HIS A 760 -9.82 49.98 -34.80
C HIS A 760 -11.12 50.63 -34.27
N SER A 761 -11.02 51.53 -33.28
CA SER A 761 -11.37 52.96 -33.41
C SER A 761 -11.46 53.74 -32.07
N SER A 762 -10.90 54.94 -32.11
CA SER A 762 -11.22 56.19 -31.38
C SER A 762 -11.40 56.23 -29.85
N ARG A 763 -10.40 56.89 -29.22
CA ARG A 763 -10.47 57.93 -28.16
C ARG A 763 -11.84 58.20 -27.51
N THR A 764 -11.90 58.06 -26.18
CA THR A 764 -12.35 59.11 -25.25
C THR A 764 -11.78 58.90 -23.85
N LEU A 765 -11.31 60.00 -23.28
CA LEU A 765 -10.67 60.18 -21.98
C LEU A 765 -11.70 60.07 -20.84
N GLY A 766 -11.45 59.24 -19.84
CA GLY A 766 -12.30 59.11 -18.64
C GLY A 766 -11.47 58.76 -17.40
N ARG A 767 -11.20 59.77 -16.58
CA ARG A 767 -10.53 59.71 -15.27
C ARG A 767 -11.25 58.76 -14.31
N GLY A 768 -10.49 57.87 -13.66
CA GLY A 768 -10.95 57.05 -12.55
C GLY A 768 -9.77 56.36 -11.85
N ILE A 769 -9.01 57.11 -11.06
CA ILE A 769 -7.93 56.60 -10.22
C ILE A 769 -8.57 55.78 -9.10
N GLY A 770 -8.54 54.46 -9.19
CA GLY A 770 -8.83 53.53 -8.12
C GLY A 770 -7.54 52.85 -7.67
N LEU A 771 -6.83 53.45 -6.71
CA LEU A 771 -5.73 52.81 -6.00
C LEU A 771 -6.28 51.60 -5.23
N VAL A 772 -6.12 50.39 -5.77
CA VAL A 772 -6.22 49.16 -4.96
C VAL A 772 -4.80 48.77 -4.59
N CYS A 773 -4.41 49.20 -3.40
CA CYS A 773 -3.17 48.80 -2.74
C CYS A 773 -3.19 47.28 -2.55
N VAL A 774 -2.44 46.53 -3.35
CA VAL A 774 -2.12 45.12 -3.08
C VAL A 774 -1.21 45.11 -1.86
N SER A 775 -1.81 44.98 -0.68
CA SER A 775 -1.08 44.78 0.56
C SER A 775 -0.46 43.40 0.52
N VAL A 776 0.85 43.35 0.25
CA VAL A 776 1.72 42.21 0.58
C VAL A 776 1.69 42.07 2.10
N ARG A 777 0.69 41.35 2.60
CA ARG A 777 0.57 41.03 4.01
C ARG A 777 1.35 39.75 4.25
N VAL A 778 2.61 39.94 4.66
CA VAL A 778 3.38 38.92 5.36
C VAL A 778 2.52 38.41 6.54
N CYS A 779 1.89 37.24 6.36
CA CYS A 779 1.07 36.59 7.37
C CYS A 779 1.97 35.90 8.41
N VAL A 780 2.61 36.70 9.27
CA VAL A 780 3.30 36.20 10.47
C VAL A 780 2.62 36.70 11.76
N GLY A 781 1.53 37.47 11.64
CA GLY A 781 0.88 38.13 12.79
C GLY A 781 -0.59 37.83 13.07
N ARG A 782 -1.29 37.05 12.24
CA ARG A 782 -2.78 36.95 12.34
C ARG A 782 -3.27 35.82 13.25
N GLU A 783 -2.50 34.75 13.45
CA GLU A 783 -2.89 33.62 14.32
C GLU A 783 -2.96 34.01 15.80
N ARG A 784 -2.07 34.92 16.25
CA ARG A 784 -2.01 35.37 17.65
C ARG A 784 -3.28 36.08 18.12
N LYS A 785 -3.93 36.85 17.24
CA LYS A 785 -5.14 37.63 17.60
C LYS A 785 -6.42 36.80 17.62
N THR A 786 -6.52 35.76 16.79
CA THR A 786 -7.65 34.82 16.85
C THR A 786 -7.50 33.84 18.02
N MET A 787 -6.30 33.32 18.28
CA MET A 787 -6.09 32.49 19.47
C MET A 787 -6.33 33.26 20.77
N SER A 788 -5.91 34.52 20.89
CA SER A 788 -6.16 35.29 22.12
C SER A 788 -7.66 35.50 22.36
N PHE A 789 -8.44 35.80 21.31
CA PHE A 789 -9.89 35.97 21.43
C PHE A 789 -10.61 34.69 21.88
N TRP A 790 -10.21 33.53 21.34
CA TRP A 790 -10.76 32.24 21.77
C TRP A 790 -10.24 31.80 23.15
N LEU A 791 -9.01 32.17 23.52
CA LEU A 791 -8.46 31.92 24.85
C LEU A 791 -9.16 32.78 25.92
N GLU A 792 -9.48 34.04 25.61
CA GLU A 792 -10.28 34.92 26.47
C GLU A 792 -11.72 34.43 26.58
N ALA A 793 -12.34 34.02 25.47
CA ALA A 793 -13.68 33.41 25.50
C ALA A 793 -13.68 32.08 26.26
N PHE A 794 -12.59 31.31 26.20
CA PHE A 794 -12.42 30.07 26.96
C PHE A 794 -12.18 30.32 28.44
N LEU A 795 -11.36 31.32 28.81
CA LEU A 795 -11.17 31.75 30.19
C LEU A 795 -12.49 32.27 30.78
N GLN A 796 -13.28 33.01 30.02
CA GLN A 796 -14.64 33.43 30.42
C GLN A 796 -15.60 32.25 30.57
N LEU A 797 -15.49 31.22 29.74
CA LEU A 797 -16.29 30.00 29.86
C LEU A 797 -15.86 29.16 31.07
N LEU A 798 -14.56 29.09 31.34
CA LEU A 798 -13.96 28.45 32.52
C LEU A 798 -14.39 29.18 33.80
N ASP A 799 -14.35 30.51 33.81
CA ASP A 799 -14.83 31.32 34.93
C ASP A 799 -16.33 31.08 35.16
N HIS A 800 -17.14 31.00 34.10
CA HIS A 800 -18.57 30.65 34.21
C HIS A 800 -18.83 29.23 34.71
N ILE A 801 -17.96 28.26 34.37
CA ILE A 801 -18.04 26.88 34.85
C ILE A 801 -17.57 26.77 36.30
N ILE A 802 -16.53 27.52 36.69
CA ILE A 802 -16.03 27.60 38.07
C ILE A 802 -17.04 28.31 38.98
N LEU A 803 -17.75 29.34 38.49
CA LEU A 803 -18.82 30.05 39.20
C LEU A 803 -20.07 29.21 39.46
N PHE A 804 -20.23 28.05 38.83
CA PHE A 804 -21.30 27.09 39.14
C PHE A 804 -20.97 26.16 40.32
N CYS A 805 -19.83 26.32 40.98
CA CYS A 805 -19.58 25.69 42.29
C CYS A 805 -20.21 26.53 43.41
N PRO A 806 -21.25 26.06 44.11
CA PRO A 806 -21.76 26.76 45.28
C PRO A 806 -20.72 26.69 46.41
N ASN A 807 -20.11 27.83 46.73
CA ASN A 807 -19.41 28.05 47.99
C ASN A 807 -20.44 27.97 49.12
N GLN A 808 -20.56 26.79 49.74
CA GLN A 808 -21.46 26.60 50.88
C GLN A 808 -20.75 25.80 51.98
N TYR A 809 -19.77 26.41 52.63
CA TYR A 809 -19.27 25.98 53.95
C TYR A 809 -18.77 27.19 54.75
N TYR A 810 -19.70 27.98 55.27
CA TYR A 810 -19.47 28.87 56.42
C TYR A 810 -20.77 28.99 57.21
N SER A 811 -21.04 28.02 58.08
CA SER A 811 -21.89 28.17 59.28
C SER A 811 -22.12 26.81 59.93
N ASN A 812 -21.44 26.57 61.05
CA ASN A 812 -21.94 25.89 62.27
C ASN A 812 -20.77 25.24 63.04
N VAL A 813 -20.04 26.07 63.79
CA VAL A 813 -19.36 25.64 65.01
C VAL A 813 -20.23 26.15 66.16
N SER A 814 -21.07 25.28 66.70
CA SER A 814 -21.76 25.49 67.97
C SER A 814 -21.25 24.43 68.94
N THR A 815 -20.33 24.84 69.80
CA THR A 815 -19.84 24.13 70.99
C THR A 815 -20.96 24.02 72.03
N PRO A 816 -21.14 22.88 72.72
CA PRO A 816 -21.88 22.85 73.96
C PRO A 816 -20.93 23.04 75.17
N ILE A 817 -21.41 23.83 76.14
CA ILE A 817 -20.94 23.86 77.54
C ILE A 817 -21.47 22.61 78.25
#